data_AF-A0A3S1A1E2-F1
#
_entry.id   AF-A0A3S1A1E2-F1
#
_cell.length_a   1.000
_cell.length_b   1.000
_cell.length_c   1.000
_cell.angle_alpha   90.00
_cell.angle_beta   90.00
_cell.angle_gamma   90.00
#
_symmetry.space_group_name_H-M   'P 1'
#
loop_
_entity.id
_entity.type
_entity.pdbx_description
1 polymer ?
#
loop_
_entity_poly.entity_id
_entity_poly.type
_entity_poly.pdbx_seq_one_letter_code
_entity_poly.pdbx_strand_id
1 'polypeptide(L)'
;MDRPPVGEVQDLASLAKLDETILLEEIKERYAQDRIYTYVGDILIAVNPFKDVGIYGKEYSDQYKHIKQSAHPPHIFAVADAAYQALLGRGGRQPGNQCILISGESGAGKTESTKLIIKQLVELCKGNTQLEQQILQVNPLLEAFGNARTNLNDNSSRFGKYIQLKLMQGHLSGAKISEYLLEKSRVVRQNHGEESFHIFYYLFAGEQSAQLGLGQASSYRYLTNGGRHVANQLDLLSRQKADLTNAMDLVGFTDEDQANVFAMVASVLHLGNIDFQVNEDDDSTKVTDSNGPVRVAAKLLGIDSGEVEACLTCMVTVTRGEYVKRNYNKQQAEDAREAMAKAVYGRLFGWIVNKINCLLVPNDLDLNKGFTEIGILDIFGFEDFAKEGGKNSFEQACINLANEQLQFFFNQHIFHMEQEEYKREGIDWTEINFVDNKPLLDLFLVKPIGILSLLDEESLFPKGTDQSYVDKLTKTFAGNSYFTKSQQTTKAVFSINHYAGKVTYTADNWLTKNRDTLPPGVTELLQSSSNELVKTIFRGQLTRTGSLALQGRRSASHKSKQRKSRLSSGGQDTAMRKITVGAQFKNSLGILMERMMASTPIFVRCLKPNYMKQPGHLDTQFVLAQLLYTGMLETIEIRRKGFAVRPNFVQFVEKYKILKDLKLKGTPEDCISILNSARLEGW
;
A
#
# COMPACT_ATOMS: atom_id res chain seq x y z
N MET A 1 -20.19 31.85 24.95
CA MET A 1 -20.48 32.14 23.53
C MET A 1 -21.31 30.99 23.01
N ASP A 2 -22.40 31.27 22.31
CA ASP A 2 -23.24 30.23 21.71
C ASP A 2 -22.46 29.46 20.65
N ARG A 3 -22.62 28.14 20.63
CA ARG A 3 -22.01 27.26 19.62
C ARG A 3 -22.49 27.71 18.23
N PRO A 4 -21.60 27.81 17.23
CA PRO A 4 -22.02 28.02 15.84
C PRO A 4 -23.07 26.97 15.42
N PRO A 5 -23.94 27.26 14.44
CA PRO A 5 -24.85 26.26 13.90
C PRO A 5 -24.11 24.98 13.51
N VAL A 6 -24.71 23.83 13.82
CA VAL A 6 -24.14 22.52 13.44
C VAL A 6 -23.94 22.51 11.93
N GLY A 7 -22.77 22.05 11.46
CA GLY A 7 -22.40 22.03 10.06
C GLY A 7 -21.54 23.20 9.60
N GLU A 8 -21.51 24.32 10.35
CA GLU A 8 -20.77 25.53 9.96
C GLU A 8 -19.34 25.57 10.49
N VAL A 9 -19.01 24.74 11.48
CA VAL A 9 -17.67 24.70 12.07
C VAL A 9 -16.69 24.02 11.10
N GLN A 10 -15.65 24.76 10.70
CA GLN A 10 -14.63 24.26 9.78
C GLN A 10 -13.57 23.41 10.48
N ASP A 11 -13.13 23.83 11.67
CA ASP A 11 -12.20 23.10 12.52
C ASP A 11 -12.86 22.76 13.85
N LEU A 12 -13.13 21.47 14.04
CA LEU A 12 -13.84 20.98 15.22
C LEU A 12 -12.97 21.10 16.48
N ALA A 13 -11.64 21.17 16.37
CA ALA A 13 -10.77 21.40 17.53
C ALA A 13 -11.00 22.78 18.18
N SER A 14 -11.65 23.72 17.49
CA SER A 14 -12.03 25.03 18.05
C SER A 14 -13.26 24.99 18.97
N LEU A 15 -14.00 23.88 19.01
CA LEU A 15 -15.20 23.75 19.83
C LEU A 15 -14.84 23.60 21.32
N ALA A 16 -15.52 24.36 22.18
CA ALA A 16 -15.33 24.29 23.63
C ALA A 16 -15.65 22.90 24.20
N LYS A 17 -16.71 22.26 23.68
CA LYS A 17 -17.08 20.87 23.98
C LYS A 17 -17.14 20.09 22.66
N LEU A 18 -16.35 19.04 22.56
CA LEU A 18 -16.38 18.09 21.46
C LEU A 18 -16.36 16.69 22.06
N ASP A 19 -17.47 15.98 21.90
CA ASP A 19 -17.64 14.57 22.23
C ASP A 19 -18.04 13.79 20.97
N GLU A 20 -18.19 12.47 21.09
CA GLU A 20 -18.48 11.61 19.93
C GLU A 20 -19.79 11.99 19.23
N THR A 21 -20.77 12.46 20.01
CA THR A 21 -22.09 12.84 19.49
C THR A 21 -21.96 14.12 18.66
N ILE A 22 -21.28 15.14 19.22
CA ILE A 22 -21.02 16.41 18.54
C ILE A 22 -20.21 16.21 17.26
N LEU A 23 -19.15 15.38 17.32
CA LEU A 23 -18.31 15.07 16.15
C LEU A 23 -19.14 14.46 15.02
N LEU A 24 -19.97 13.47 15.36
CA LEU A 24 -20.80 12.76 14.41
C LEU A 24 -21.91 13.65 13.83
N GLU A 25 -22.53 14.49 14.66
CA GLU A 25 -23.53 15.48 14.23
C GLU A 25 -22.95 16.49 13.24
N GLU A 26 -21.77 17.05 13.55
CA GLU A 26 -21.07 17.99 12.65
C GLU A 26 -20.73 17.33 11.32
N ILE A 27 -20.13 16.13 11.33
CA ILE A 27 -19.80 15.40 10.10
C ILE A 27 -21.06 15.08 9.30
N LYS A 28 -22.14 14.66 9.96
CA LYS A 28 -23.41 14.32 9.31
C LYS A 28 -24.04 15.53 8.63
N GLU A 29 -24.13 16.66 9.33
CA GLU A 29 -24.73 17.89 8.80
C GLU A 29 -23.88 18.47 7.67
N ARG A 30 -22.56 18.49 7.82
CA ARG A 30 -21.63 18.90 6.75
C ARG A 30 -21.79 18.02 5.50
N TYR A 31 -21.86 16.70 5.68
CA TYR A 31 -22.07 15.76 4.58
C TYR A 31 -23.42 15.97 3.86
N ALA A 32 -24.49 16.28 4.61
CA ALA A 32 -25.80 16.59 4.04
C ALA A 32 -25.78 17.86 3.15
N GLN A 33 -24.83 18.76 3.40
CA GLN A 33 -24.61 19.99 2.65
C GLN A 33 -23.51 19.86 1.57
N ASP A 34 -23.10 18.64 1.21
CA ASP A 34 -21.99 18.35 0.30
C ASP A 34 -20.62 18.91 0.74
N ARG A 35 -20.47 19.26 2.02
CA ARG A 35 -19.22 19.69 2.64
C ARG A 35 -18.47 18.47 3.19
N ILE A 36 -17.76 17.77 2.33
CA ILE A 36 -17.15 16.46 2.65
C ILE A 36 -15.85 16.52 3.47
N TYR A 37 -15.26 17.71 3.61
CA TYR A 37 -13.98 17.92 4.28
C TYR A 37 -14.17 18.68 5.60
N THR A 38 -13.50 18.24 6.65
CA THR A 38 -13.58 18.84 7.99
C THR A 38 -12.22 18.79 8.68
N TYR A 39 -11.77 19.90 9.26
CA TYR A 39 -10.54 19.92 10.06
C TYR A 39 -10.81 19.45 11.49
N VAL A 40 -9.81 18.75 12.02
CA VAL A 40 -9.68 18.43 13.45
C VAL A 40 -8.24 18.75 13.82
N GLY A 41 -7.98 20.02 14.12
CA GLY A 41 -6.62 20.55 14.27
C GLY A 41 -5.83 20.39 12.97
N ASP A 42 -4.75 19.63 13.01
CA ASP A 42 -3.86 19.37 11.87
C ASP A 42 -4.27 18.17 10.99
N ILE A 43 -5.33 17.45 11.39
CA ILE A 43 -5.91 16.32 10.66
C ILE A 43 -7.04 16.79 9.76
N LEU A 44 -7.09 16.25 8.54
CA LEU A 44 -8.23 16.42 7.64
C LEU A 44 -9.09 15.14 7.64
N ILE A 45 -10.36 15.26 8.03
CA ILE A 45 -11.37 14.23 7.78
C ILE A 45 -11.96 14.46 6.38
N ALA A 46 -12.08 13.37 5.61
CA ALA A 46 -12.66 13.35 4.27
C ALA A 46 -13.74 12.26 4.18
N VAL A 47 -15.00 12.62 3.94
CA VAL A 47 -16.09 11.64 3.77
C VAL A 47 -16.33 11.39 2.28
N ASN A 48 -16.29 10.14 1.82
CA ASN A 48 -16.49 9.84 0.41
C ASN A 48 -17.94 10.15 -0.05
N PRO A 49 -18.17 11.11 -0.96
CA PRO A 49 -19.52 11.47 -1.40
C PRO A 49 -20.19 10.43 -2.33
N PHE A 50 -19.44 9.50 -2.92
CA PHE A 50 -19.89 8.63 -4.01
C PHE A 50 -20.48 9.37 -5.24
N LYS A 51 -20.22 10.67 -5.37
CA LYS A 51 -20.57 11.52 -6.50
C LYS A 51 -19.52 12.59 -6.71
N ASP A 52 -19.48 13.20 -7.88
CA ASP A 52 -18.72 14.43 -8.08
C ASP A 52 -19.41 15.59 -7.35
N VAL A 53 -18.63 16.36 -6.59
CA VAL A 53 -19.07 17.54 -5.84
C VAL A 53 -18.57 18.85 -6.45
N GLY A 54 -17.77 18.79 -7.53
CA GLY A 54 -17.37 19.96 -8.32
C GLY A 54 -16.27 20.85 -7.72
N ILE A 55 -15.62 20.42 -6.64
CA ILE A 55 -14.65 21.24 -5.88
C ILE A 55 -13.18 21.05 -6.27
N TYR A 56 -12.90 20.31 -7.36
CA TYR A 56 -11.53 19.93 -7.76
C TYR A 56 -11.03 20.60 -9.04
N GLY A 57 -11.76 21.62 -9.51
CA GLY A 57 -11.42 22.43 -10.67
C GLY A 57 -10.20 23.33 -10.47
N LYS A 58 -9.74 23.94 -11.56
CA LYS A 58 -8.59 24.86 -11.55
C LYS A 58 -8.82 26.08 -10.65
N GLU A 59 -10.04 26.62 -10.65
CA GLU A 59 -10.44 27.73 -9.79
C GLU A 59 -10.20 27.43 -8.32
N TYR A 60 -10.67 26.27 -7.83
CA TYR A 60 -10.41 25.83 -6.46
C TYR A 60 -8.91 25.60 -6.22
N SER A 61 -8.21 24.95 -7.17
CA SER A 61 -6.76 24.75 -7.07
C SER A 61 -6.02 26.07 -6.83
N ASP A 62 -6.37 27.13 -7.56
CA ASP A 62 -5.76 28.45 -7.45
C ASP A 62 -6.09 29.15 -6.11
N GLN A 63 -7.31 28.99 -5.59
CA GLN A 63 -7.70 29.52 -4.27
C GLN A 63 -6.82 28.99 -3.14
N TYR A 64 -6.37 27.73 -3.22
CA TYR A 64 -5.59 27.07 -2.17
C TYR A 64 -4.06 27.21 -2.33
N LYS A 65 -3.56 28.07 -3.23
CA LYS A 65 -2.12 28.25 -3.44
C LYS A 65 -1.50 29.25 -2.48
N HIS A 66 -0.48 28.82 -1.73
CA HIS A 66 0.37 29.68 -0.90
C HIS A 66 -0.41 30.49 0.15
N ILE A 67 -1.52 29.93 0.63
CA ILE A 67 -2.38 30.56 1.61
C ILE A 67 -2.27 29.85 2.96
N LYS A 68 -2.65 30.55 4.03
CA LYS A 68 -2.78 29.89 5.33
C LYS A 68 -3.97 28.94 5.30
N GLN A 69 -3.82 27.76 5.90
CA GLN A 69 -4.86 26.73 5.99
C GLN A 69 -6.20 27.25 6.57
N SER A 70 -6.15 28.23 7.48
CA SER A 70 -7.33 28.83 8.10
C SER A 70 -8.02 29.90 7.25
N ALA A 71 -7.46 30.29 6.10
CA ALA A 71 -8.03 31.35 5.26
C ALA A 71 -9.18 30.86 4.38
N HIS A 72 -9.28 29.55 4.15
CA HIS A 72 -10.30 28.93 3.30
C HIS A 72 -10.92 27.71 3.98
N PRO A 73 -12.12 27.28 3.53
CA PRO A 73 -12.77 26.08 4.05
C PRO A 73 -11.88 24.83 3.96
N PRO A 74 -12.14 23.80 4.79
CA PRO A 74 -11.34 22.58 4.76
C PRO A 74 -11.33 21.93 3.39
N HIS A 75 -10.14 21.60 2.90
CA HIS A 75 -9.98 21.02 1.58
C HIS A 75 -8.69 20.20 1.46
N ILE A 76 -8.70 19.19 0.58
CA ILE A 76 -7.53 18.35 0.32
C ILE A 76 -6.37 19.14 -0.32
N PHE A 77 -6.68 20.18 -1.10
CA PHE A 77 -5.65 21.05 -1.70
C PHE A 77 -4.90 21.89 -0.66
N ALA A 78 -5.55 22.28 0.44
CA ALA A 78 -4.88 22.94 1.55
C ALA A 78 -3.86 22.01 2.25
N VAL A 79 -4.13 20.70 2.30
CA VAL A 79 -3.17 19.71 2.84
C VAL A 79 -1.92 19.64 1.96
N ALA A 80 -2.11 19.63 0.64
CA ALA A 80 -0.99 19.67 -0.31
C ALA A 80 -0.18 20.97 -0.20
N ASP A 81 -0.82 22.15 -0.14
CA ASP A 81 -0.11 23.42 0.05
C ASP A 81 0.59 23.47 1.41
N ALA A 82 -0.03 22.99 2.50
CA ALA A 82 0.60 22.92 3.81
C ALA A 82 1.88 22.08 3.80
N ALA A 83 1.87 20.92 3.15
CA ALA A 83 3.06 20.08 2.97
C ALA A 83 4.14 20.82 2.16
N TYR A 84 3.74 21.47 1.06
CA TYR A 84 4.65 22.21 0.20
C TYR A 84 5.29 23.42 0.91
N GLN A 85 4.49 24.22 1.62
CA GLN A 85 4.99 25.36 2.41
C GLN A 85 5.95 24.89 3.50
N ALA A 86 5.62 23.81 4.21
CA ALA A 86 6.47 23.26 5.27
C ALA A 86 7.85 22.87 4.72
N LEU A 87 7.88 22.20 3.57
CA LEU A 87 9.11 21.83 2.87
C LEU A 87 9.96 23.06 2.50
N LEU A 88 9.33 24.19 2.15
CA LEU A 88 10.00 25.47 1.88
C LEU A 88 10.41 26.24 3.16
N GLY A 89 10.18 25.68 4.35
CA GLY A 89 10.42 26.36 5.62
C GLY A 89 9.44 27.52 5.88
N ARG A 90 8.25 27.45 5.29
CA ARG A 90 7.16 28.42 5.43
C ARG A 90 5.98 27.79 6.16
N GLY A 91 4.98 28.59 6.51
CA GLY A 91 3.70 28.07 7.03
C GLY A 91 3.70 27.59 8.48
N GLY A 92 4.80 27.75 9.22
CA GLY A 92 4.87 27.47 10.67
C GLY A 92 4.95 25.99 11.06
N ARG A 93 5.07 25.08 10.08
CA ARG A 93 5.37 23.65 10.31
C ARG A 93 6.88 23.42 10.29
N GLN A 94 7.32 22.28 10.84
CA GLN A 94 8.74 21.92 10.86
C GLN A 94 9.30 21.79 9.42
N PRO A 95 10.40 22.49 9.09
CA PRO A 95 11.03 22.36 7.79
C PRO A 95 11.68 20.97 7.64
N GLY A 96 11.60 20.40 6.45
CA GLY A 96 12.21 19.11 6.13
C GLY A 96 11.32 18.25 5.25
N ASN A 97 11.64 16.96 5.18
CA ASN A 97 10.84 15.99 4.44
C ASN A 97 9.45 15.86 5.06
N GLN A 98 8.42 15.84 4.23
CA GLN A 98 7.04 15.73 4.66
C GLN A 98 6.46 14.38 4.23
N CYS A 99 5.52 13.83 4.99
CA CYS A 99 4.84 12.60 4.63
C CYS A 99 3.34 12.74 4.84
N ILE A 100 2.55 12.68 3.78
CA ILE A 100 1.09 12.69 3.86
C ILE A 100 0.61 11.24 3.98
N LEU A 101 0.01 10.92 5.12
CA LEU A 101 -0.57 9.62 5.42
C LEU A 101 -2.09 9.65 5.20
N ILE A 102 -2.55 8.88 4.21
CA ILE A 102 -3.97 8.76 3.89
C ILE A 102 -4.46 7.40 4.37
N SER A 103 -5.48 7.40 5.21
CA SER A 103 -5.95 6.21 5.92
C SER A 103 -7.47 6.11 5.93
N GLY A 104 -8.00 4.91 6.13
CA GLY A 104 -9.44 4.64 6.09
C GLY A 104 -9.77 3.26 5.51
N GLU A 105 -11.00 2.83 5.66
CA GLU A 105 -11.49 1.54 5.14
C GLU A 105 -11.43 1.44 3.61
N SER A 106 -11.59 0.21 3.10
CA SER A 106 -11.68 -0.03 1.66
C SER A 106 -12.90 0.68 1.06
N GLY A 107 -12.67 1.48 0.00
CA GLY A 107 -13.69 2.32 -0.62
C GLY A 107 -13.94 3.68 0.05
N ALA A 108 -13.14 4.07 1.07
CA ALA A 108 -13.29 5.37 1.73
C ALA A 108 -12.76 6.58 0.91
N GLY A 109 -12.15 6.37 -0.27
CA GLY A 109 -11.63 7.47 -1.11
C GLY A 109 -10.14 7.80 -0.94
N LYS A 110 -9.33 6.88 -0.38
CA LYS A 110 -7.88 7.07 -0.17
C LYS A 110 -7.12 7.34 -1.47
N THR A 111 -7.35 6.50 -2.48
CA THR A 111 -6.68 6.60 -3.79
C THR A 111 -7.08 7.87 -4.55
N GLU A 112 -8.34 8.27 -4.48
CA GLU A 112 -8.80 9.55 -5.08
C GLU A 112 -8.19 10.75 -4.36
N SER A 113 -8.13 10.73 -3.03
CA SER A 113 -7.43 11.77 -2.25
C SER A 113 -5.95 11.86 -2.62
N THR A 114 -5.29 10.72 -2.85
CA THR A 114 -3.90 10.64 -3.31
C THR A 114 -3.72 11.33 -4.66
N LYS A 115 -4.59 11.04 -5.64
CA LYS A 115 -4.57 11.68 -6.97
C LYS A 115 -4.72 13.19 -6.86
N LEU A 116 -5.66 13.67 -6.04
CA LEU A 116 -5.93 15.09 -5.84
C LEU A 116 -4.75 15.82 -5.17
N ILE A 117 -4.10 15.19 -4.18
CA ILE A 117 -2.89 15.73 -3.55
C ILE A 117 -1.76 15.87 -4.57
N ILE A 118 -1.49 14.81 -5.36
CA ILE A 118 -0.44 14.85 -6.39
C ILE A 118 -0.72 15.94 -7.41
N LYS A 119 -1.97 16.03 -7.91
CA LYS A 119 -2.41 17.08 -8.85
C LYS A 119 -2.13 18.48 -8.30
N GLN A 120 -2.45 18.74 -7.04
CA GLN A 120 -2.20 20.05 -6.43
C GLN A 120 -0.71 20.31 -6.20
N LEU A 121 0.08 19.31 -5.78
CA LEU A 121 1.52 19.48 -5.57
C LEU A 121 2.26 19.78 -6.88
N VAL A 122 1.91 19.10 -7.96
CA VAL A 122 2.39 19.41 -9.32
C VAL A 122 2.10 20.86 -9.68
N GLU A 123 0.86 21.30 -9.47
CA GLU A 123 0.45 22.66 -9.77
C GLU A 123 1.20 23.72 -8.91
N LEU A 124 1.44 23.43 -7.63
CA LEU A 124 2.21 24.29 -6.72
C LEU A 124 3.68 24.40 -7.12
N CYS A 125 4.25 23.34 -7.68
CA CYS A 125 5.62 23.34 -8.20
C CYS A 125 5.77 24.15 -9.51
N LYS A 126 4.67 24.74 -10.01
CA LYS A 126 4.56 25.51 -11.26
C LYS A 126 4.96 24.76 -12.51
N GLY A 127 4.94 23.44 -12.51
CA GLY A 127 5.35 22.75 -13.71
C GLY A 127 4.16 22.42 -14.62
N ASN A 128 4.41 22.71 -15.89
CA ASN A 128 3.70 22.16 -17.03
C ASN A 128 4.68 21.31 -17.84
N THR A 129 5.54 20.58 -17.15
CA THR A 129 6.62 19.80 -17.76
C THR A 129 6.11 18.40 -18.12
N GLN A 130 6.80 17.76 -19.07
CA GLN A 130 6.54 16.36 -19.44
C GLN A 130 6.55 15.44 -18.21
N LEU A 131 7.47 15.67 -17.27
CA LEU A 131 7.62 14.88 -16.04
C LEU A 131 6.33 14.85 -15.19
N GLU A 132 5.61 15.96 -15.12
CA GLU A 132 4.40 16.04 -14.29
C GLU A 132 3.22 15.32 -14.93
N GLN A 133 3.09 15.42 -16.25
CA GLN A 133 2.13 14.61 -16.99
C GLN A 133 2.45 13.13 -16.80
N GLN A 134 3.73 12.73 -16.88
CA GLN A 134 4.15 11.36 -16.59
C GLN A 134 3.71 10.93 -15.17
N ILE A 135 3.98 11.75 -14.14
CA ILE A 135 3.63 11.42 -12.75
C ILE A 135 2.11 11.22 -12.58
N LEU A 136 1.28 12.04 -13.22
CA LEU A 136 -0.18 11.92 -13.14
C LEU A 136 -0.69 10.66 -13.86
N GLN A 137 -0.07 10.28 -14.98
CA GLN A 137 -0.45 9.11 -15.79
C GLN A 137 0.00 7.77 -15.20
N VAL A 138 0.86 7.77 -14.19
CA VAL A 138 1.29 6.53 -13.53
C VAL A 138 0.16 5.86 -12.74
N ASN A 139 -0.79 6.61 -12.18
CA ASN A 139 -1.86 6.00 -11.39
C ASN A 139 -2.77 5.07 -12.21
N PRO A 140 -3.33 5.48 -13.37
CA PRO A 140 -4.09 4.58 -14.24
C PRO A 140 -3.32 3.29 -14.58
N LEU A 141 -2.03 3.41 -14.87
CA LEU A 141 -1.16 2.27 -15.14
C LEU A 141 -1.07 1.34 -13.92
N LEU A 142 -0.74 1.84 -12.74
CA LEU A 142 -0.63 1.00 -11.54
C LEU A 142 -1.98 0.41 -11.11
N GLU A 143 -3.09 1.12 -11.34
CA GLU A 143 -4.43 0.63 -11.01
C GLU A 143 -4.83 -0.54 -11.92
N ALA A 144 -4.50 -0.48 -13.22
CA ALA A 144 -4.79 -1.60 -14.13
C ALA A 144 -4.13 -2.92 -13.68
N PHE A 145 -2.89 -2.86 -13.18
CA PHE A 145 -2.12 -4.05 -12.77
C PHE A 145 -2.17 -4.36 -11.27
N GLY A 146 -2.59 -3.41 -10.44
CA GLY A 146 -2.53 -3.52 -8.99
C GLY A 146 -3.90 -3.46 -8.30
N ASN A 147 -4.96 -3.08 -9.01
CA ASN A 147 -6.31 -3.02 -8.45
C ASN A 147 -7.20 -4.14 -8.99
N ALA A 148 -8.21 -4.46 -8.19
CA ALA A 148 -9.23 -5.44 -8.52
C ALA A 148 -10.57 -5.05 -7.91
N ARG A 149 -11.65 -5.62 -8.44
CA ARG A 149 -12.98 -5.50 -7.86
C ARG A 149 -13.15 -6.48 -6.71
N THR A 150 -13.52 -5.94 -5.55
CA THR A 150 -13.92 -6.69 -4.36
C THR A 150 -15.39 -6.39 -4.04
N ASN A 151 -15.99 -7.15 -3.11
CA ASN A 151 -17.35 -6.90 -2.65
C ASN A 151 -17.52 -5.47 -2.07
N LEU A 152 -16.46 -4.94 -1.43
CA LEU A 152 -16.45 -3.62 -0.80
C LEU A 152 -16.21 -2.45 -1.77
N ASN A 153 -15.43 -2.68 -2.83
CA ASN A 153 -14.91 -1.63 -3.70
C ASN A 153 -14.61 -2.17 -5.11
N ASP A 154 -15.14 -1.51 -6.14
CA ASP A 154 -14.95 -1.96 -7.53
C ASP A 154 -13.55 -1.65 -8.09
N ASN A 155 -12.81 -0.75 -7.44
CA ASN A 155 -11.43 -0.42 -7.78
C ASN A 155 -10.54 -0.43 -6.52
N SER A 156 -10.39 -1.61 -5.91
CA SER A 156 -9.66 -1.80 -4.66
C SER A 156 -8.16 -2.00 -4.92
N SER A 157 -7.32 -1.13 -4.36
CA SER A 157 -5.86 -1.30 -4.38
C SER A 157 -5.46 -2.59 -3.65
N ARG A 158 -4.80 -3.51 -4.37
CA ARG A 158 -4.33 -4.81 -3.83
C ARG A 158 -2.80 -4.84 -3.64
N PHE A 159 -2.22 -3.66 -3.49
CA PHE A 159 -0.84 -3.41 -3.11
C PHE A 159 -0.76 -2.04 -2.41
N GLY A 160 0.24 -1.84 -1.56
CA GLY A 160 0.57 -0.54 -1.00
C GLY A 160 1.53 0.21 -1.90
N LYS A 161 1.33 1.52 -2.04
CA LYS A 161 2.22 2.41 -2.80
C LYS A 161 2.66 3.59 -1.95
N TYR A 162 3.96 3.83 -1.94
CA TYR A 162 4.55 5.05 -1.39
C TYR A 162 5.16 5.85 -2.53
N ILE A 163 4.59 7.02 -2.78
CA ILE A 163 5.02 7.93 -3.85
C ILE A 163 5.84 9.05 -3.21
N GLN A 164 7.10 9.16 -3.59
CA GLN A 164 8.01 10.19 -3.14
C GLN A 164 8.18 11.20 -4.27
N LEU A 165 7.65 12.40 -4.10
CA LEU A 165 7.95 13.52 -4.98
C LEU A 165 9.25 14.16 -4.50
N LYS A 166 10.23 14.27 -5.39
CA LYS A 166 11.54 14.87 -5.10
C LYS A 166 11.58 16.29 -5.58
N LEU A 167 11.87 17.21 -4.68
CA LEU A 167 11.91 18.64 -4.96
C LEU A 167 13.31 19.19 -4.77
N MET A 168 13.70 20.10 -5.65
CA MET A 168 14.91 20.91 -5.54
C MET A 168 14.51 22.38 -5.61
N GLN A 169 14.80 23.16 -4.56
CA GLN A 169 14.45 24.58 -4.48
C GLN A 169 12.96 24.87 -4.74
N GLY A 170 12.07 23.95 -4.33
CA GLY A 170 10.62 24.08 -4.54
C GLY A 170 10.11 23.65 -5.91
N HIS A 171 10.97 23.17 -6.81
CA HIS A 171 10.59 22.64 -8.11
C HIS A 171 10.63 21.12 -8.13
N LEU A 172 9.68 20.51 -8.82
CA LEU A 172 9.63 19.07 -8.98
C LEU A 172 10.79 18.60 -9.88
N SER A 173 11.64 17.74 -9.34
CA SER A 173 12.84 17.23 -10.00
C SER A 173 12.76 15.73 -10.28
N GLY A 174 11.72 15.04 -9.82
CA GLY A 174 11.53 13.61 -10.10
C GLY A 174 10.55 12.99 -9.13
N ALA A 175 10.24 11.72 -9.36
CA ALA A 175 9.45 10.93 -8.44
C ALA A 175 10.00 9.51 -8.29
N LYS A 176 9.72 8.90 -7.13
CA LYS A 176 10.04 7.50 -6.87
C LYS A 176 8.82 6.81 -6.26
N ILE A 177 8.52 5.62 -6.76
CA ILE A 177 7.41 4.79 -6.30
C ILE A 177 8.00 3.53 -5.68
N SER A 178 7.59 3.26 -4.45
CA SER A 178 7.88 2.00 -3.77
C SER A 178 6.59 1.19 -3.65
N GLU A 179 6.60 -0.03 -4.17
CA GLU A 179 5.51 -0.99 -4.03
C GLU A 179 5.69 -1.85 -2.78
N TYR A 180 4.58 -2.21 -2.14
CA TYR A 180 4.54 -3.03 -0.94
C TYR A 180 3.41 -4.06 -1.06
N LEU A 181 3.72 -5.34 -0.80
CA LEU A 181 2.73 -6.41 -0.64
C LEU A 181 1.67 -6.48 -1.76
N LEU A 182 2.07 -6.81 -2.98
CA LEU A 182 1.11 -7.20 -4.02
C LEU A 182 0.41 -8.51 -3.62
N GLU A 183 -0.92 -8.54 -3.66
CA GLU A 183 -1.75 -9.72 -3.39
C GLU A 183 -1.68 -10.73 -4.56
N LYS A 184 -0.50 -11.33 -4.80
CA LYS A 184 -0.26 -12.24 -5.94
C LYS A 184 -1.21 -13.43 -5.99
N SER A 185 -1.73 -13.89 -4.86
CA SER A 185 -2.68 -15.01 -4.82
C SER A 185 -3.97 -14.73 -5.59
N ARG A 186 -4.37 -13.46 -5.69
CA ARG A 186 -5.51 -13.01 -6.49
C ARG A 186 -5.39 -13.37 -7.98
N VAL A 187 -4.17 -13.55 -8.49
CA VAL A 187 -3.93 -14.00 -9.86
C VAL A 187 -4.60 -15.35 -10.13
N VAL A 188 -4.54 -16.27 -9.15
CA VAL A 188 -4.96 -17.66 -9.34
C VAL A 188 -6.27 -18.01 -8.64
N ARG A 189 -6.63 -17.29 -7.57
CA ARG A 189 -7.83 -17.55 -6.76
C ARG A 189 -8.41 -16.25 -6.22
N GLN A 190 -9.73 -16.11 -6.28
CA GLN A 190 -10.47 -14.96 -5.76
C GLN A 190 -11.59 -15.41 -4.82
N ASN A 191 -11.96 -14.57 -3.85
CA ASN A 191 -13.14 -14.83 -3.01
C ASN A 191 -14.41 -14.78 -3.86
N HIS A 192 -15.49 -15.43 -3.40
CA HIS A 192 -16.78 -15.41 -4.10
C HIS A 192 -17.26 -13.96 -4.29
N GLY A 193 -17.64 -13.61 -5.53
CA GLY A 193 -18.07 -12.26 -5.90
C GLY A 193 -16.94 -11.29 -6.25
N GLU A 194 -15.68 -11.65 -5.99
CA GLU A 194 -14.53 -10.82 -6.33
C GLU A 194 -13.88 -11.20 -7.66
N GLU A 195 -13.20 -10.26 -8.28
CA GLU A 195 -12.52 -10.41 -9.55
C GLU A 195 -10.99 -10.41 -9.40
N SER A 196 -10.30 -10.80 -10.48
CA SER A 196 -8.85 -10.70 -10.59
C SER A 196 -8.42 -9.25 -10.88
N PHE A 197 -7.14 -9.02 -11.14
CA PHE A 197 -6.65 -7.69 -11.53
C PHE A 197 -7.27 -7.21 -12.84
N HIS A 198 -7.57 -5.91 -12.92
CA HIS A 198 -8.30 -5.30 -14.04
C HIS A 198 -7.69 -5.61 -15.41
N ILE A 199 -6.35 -5.60 -15.49
CA ILE A 199 -5.61 -5.87 -16.72
C ILE A 199 -6.01 -7.20 -17.39
N PHE A 200 -6.34 -8.23 -16.61
CA PHE A 200 -6.75 -9.51 -17.18
C PHE A 200 -8.04 -9.39 -17.99
N TYR A 201 -8.96 -8.53 -17.56
CA TYR A 201 -10.22 -8.28 -18.27
C TYR A 201 -10.01 -7.36 -19.47
N TYR A 202 -9.11 -6.38 -19.36
CA TYR A 202 -8.79 -5.45 -20.45
C TYR A 202 -8.24 -6.19 -21.68
N LEU A 203 -7.48 -7.28 -21.49
CA LEU A 203 -6.91 -8.03 -22.61
C LEU A 203 -7.94 -8.62 -23.59
N PHE A 204 -9.16 -8.88 -23.14
CA PHE A 204 -10.24 -9.39 -24.00
C PHE A 204 -10.88 -8.30 -24.86
N ALA A 205 -10.55 -7.03 -24.63
CA ALA A 205 -11.00 -5.92 -25.46
C ALA A 205 -10.06 -5.68 -26.65
N GLY A 206 -10.66 -5.51 -27.84
CA GLY A 206 -9.98 -5.17 -29.09
C GLY A 206 -9.33 -6.34 -29.84
N GLU A 207 -8.74 -6.03 -31.00
CA GLU A 207 -8.23 -7.00 -31.98
C GLU A 207 -6.98 -7.77 -31.52
N GLN A 208 -6.21 -7.22 -30.57
CA GLN A 208 -5.01 -7.87 -30.01
C GLN A 208 -5.32 -9.16 -29.25
N SER A 209 -6.56 -9.37 -28.79
CA SER A 209 -6.98 -10.59 -28.10
C SER A 209 -6.69 -11.85 -28.93
N ALA A 210 -6.94 -11.80 -30.24
CA ALA A 210 -6.67 -12.90 -31.16
C ALA A 210 -5.16 -13.18 -31.32
N GLN A 211 -4.33 -12.13 -31.34
CA GLN A 211 -2.86 -12.26 -31.44
C GLN A 211 -2.27 -12.92 -30.18
N LEU A 212 -2.90 -12.68 -29.03
CA LEU A 212 -2.57 -13.30 -27.74
C LEU A 212 -3.16 -14.71 -27.58
N GLY A 213 -3.87 -15.21 -28.59
CA GLY A 213 -4.53 -16.52 -28.57
C GLY A 213 -5.67 -16.60 -27.56
N LEU A 214 -6.29 -15.48 -27.19
CA LEU A 214 -7.33 -15.45 -26.17
C LEU A 214 -8.68 -15.92 -26.73
N GLY A 215 -9.32 -16.84 -26.00
CA GLY A 215 -10.69 -17.28 -26.25
C GLY A 215 -11.74 -16.46 -25.50
N GLN A 216 -12.84 -17.08 -25.11
CA GLN A 216 -13.85 -16.43 -24.26
C GLN A 216 -13.33 -16.29 -22.82
N ALA A 217 -13.50 -15.12 -22.19
CA ALA A 217 -13.00 -14.89 -20.83
C ALA A 217 -13.54 -15.90 -19.80
N SER A 218 -14.78 -16.39 -19.97
CA SER A 218 -15.38 -17.42 -19.11
C SER A 218 -14.74 -18.80 -19.22
N SER A 219 -13.91 -19.07 -20.24
CA SER A 219 -13.17 -20.32 -20.36
C SER A 219 -11.85 -20.33 -19.59
N TYR A 220 -11.49 -19.24 -18.91
CA TYR A 220 -10.24 -19.13 -18.17
C TYR A 220 -10.43 -19.40 -16.68
N ARG A 221 -9.72 -20.40 -16.15
CA ARG A 221 -9.79 -20.82 -14.74
C ARG A 221 -9.52 -19.68 -13.76
N TYR A 222 -8.59 -18.80 -14.11
CA TYR A 222 -8.20 -17.68 -13.26
C TYR A 222 -9.20 -16.51 -13.28
N LEU A 223 -10.27 -16.58 -14.08
CA LEU A 223 -11.32 -15.57 -14.19
C LEU A 223 -12.69 -16.08 -13.76
N THR A 224 -12.74 -17.08 -12.86
CA THR A 224 -13.94 -17.84 -12.49
C THR A 224 -15.16 -16.95 -12.17
N ASN A 225 -14.98 -15.83 -11.46
CA ASN A 225 -16.08 -14.95 -11.03
C ASN A 225 -16.42 -13.83 -12.03
N GLY A 226 -15.43 -13.31 -12.77
CA GLY A 226 -15.58 -12.13 -13.63
C GLY A 226 -15.71 -12.43 -15.12
N GLY A 227 -15.26 -13.61 -15.57
CA GLY A 227 -15.12 -13.93 -17.00
C GLY A 227 -16.44 -13.91 -17.77
N ARG A 228 -17.58 -14.16 -17.11
CA ARG A 228 -18.91 -14.11 -17.74
C ARG A 228 -19.40 -12.69 -18.01
N HIS A 229 -18.91 -11.70 -17.25
CA HIS A 229 -19.35 -10.30 -17.38
C HIS A 229 -18.66 -9.58 -18.54
N VAL A 230 -17.48 -10.06 -18.96
CA VAL A 230 -16.66 -9.45 -20.02
C VAL A 230 -17.43 -9.23 -21.31
N ALA A 231 -18.20 -10.24 -21.77
CA ALA A 231 -18.95 -10.15 -23.03
C ALA A 231 -19.96 -9.00 -23.04
N ASN A 232 -20.52 -8.64 -21.89
CA ASN A 232 -21.51 -7.58 -21.74
C ASN A 232 -20.87 -6.20 -21.49
N GLN A 233 -19.55 -6.12 -21.34
CA GLN A 233 -18.81 -4.92 -20.95
C GLN A 233 -17.70 -4.55 -21.94
N LEU A 234 -17.69 -5.12 -23.14
CA LEU A 234 -16.63 -4.93 -24.13
C LEU A 234 -16.38 -3.44 -24.47
N ASP A 235 -17.42 -2.63 -24.59
CA ASP A 235 -17.27 -1.19 -24.87
C ASP A 235 -16.54 -0.45 -23.72
N LEU A 236 -16.91 -0.76 -22.48
CA LEU A 236 -16.28 -0.18 -21.29
C LEU A 236 -14.81 -0.63 -21.19
N LEU A 237 -14.56 -1.93 -21.32
CA LEU A 237 -13.22 -2.51 -21.27
C LEU A 237 -12.33 -1.98 -22.40
N SER A 238 -12.90 -1.73 -23.59
CA SER A 238 -12.17 -1.13 -24.71
C SER A 238 -11.71 0.30 -24.41
N ARG A 239 -12.56 1.11 -23.76
CA ARG A 239 -12.17 2.45 -23.31
C ARG A 239 -11.10 2.38 -22.23
N GLN A 240 -11.28 1.53 -21.23
CA GLN A 240 -10.30 1.36 -20.15
C GLN A 240 -8.95 0.86 -20.66
N LYS A 241 -8.94 -0.05 -21.65
CA LYS A 241 -7.72 -0.48 -22.32
C LYS A 241 -7.06 0.66 -23.10
N ALA A 242 -7.84 1.45 -23.83
CA ALA A 242 -7.31 2.61 -24.56
C ALA A 242 -6.71 3.65 -23.61
N ASP A 243 -7.37 3.93 -22.48
CA ASP A 243 -6.86 4.81 -21.43
C ASP A 243 -5.55 4.28 -20.84
N LEU A 244 -5.46 2.97 -20.61
CA LEU A 244 -4.23 2.32 -20.16
C LEU A 244 -3.09 2.47 -21.18
N THR A 245 -3.35 2.16 -22.46
CA THR A 245 -2.34 2.28 -23.53
C THR A 245 -1.85 3.73 -23.65
N ASN A 246 -2.77 4.69 -23.65
CA ASN A 246 -2.42 6.12 -23.65
C ASN A 246 -1.58 6.50 -22.41
N ALA A 247 -1.93 6.00 -21.23
CA ALA A 247 -1.14 6.22 -20.03
C ALA A 247 0.27 5.61 -20.14
N MET A 248 0.41 4.41 -20.70
CA MET A 248 1.71 3.77 -20.97
C MET A 248 2.56 4.62 -21.94
N ASP A 249 1.96 5.12 -23.03
CA ASP A 249 2.62 5.99 -24.00
C ASP A 249 3.10 7.30 -23.36
N LEU A 250 2.21 7.98 -22.62
CA LEU A 250 2.52 9.25 -21.97
C LEU A 250 3.60 9.11 -20.90
N VAL A 251 3.63 7.99 -20.16
CA VAL A 251 4.70 7.69 -19.20
C VAL A 251 6.02 7.41 -19.93
N GLY A 252 5.98 6.82 -21.12
CA GLY A 252 7.15 6.57 -21.97
C GLY A 252 7.49 5.09 -22.15
N PHE A 253 6.50 4.19 -22.05
CA PHE A 253 6.65 2.79 -22.45
C PHE A 253 6.68 2.68 -23.97
N THR A 254 7.58 1.86 -24.52
CA THR A 254 7.62 1.61 -25.97
C THR A 254 6.53 0.63 -26.40
N ASP A 255 6.22 0.59 -27.70
CA ASP A 255 5.31 -0.43 -28.26
C ASP A 255 5.78 -1.86 -27.95
N GLU A 256 7.10 -2.09 -27.96
CA GLU A 256 7.70 -3.36 -27.59
C GLU A 256 7.51 -3.68 -26.10
N ASP A 257 7.69 -2.68 -25.21
CA ASP A 257 7.40 -2.83 -23.79
C ASP A 257 5.94 -3.26 -23.58
N GLN A 258 4.99 -2.57 -24.24
CA GLN A 258 3.55 -2.85 -24.14
C GLN A 258 3.20 -4.25 -24.67
N ALA A 259 3.71 -4.63 -25.84
CA ALA A 259 3.47 -5.94 -26.42
C ALA A 259 3.97 -7.06 -25.51
N ASN A 260 5.17 -6.90 -24.93
CA ASN A 260 5.73 -7.87 -23.99
C ASN A 260 4.91 -7.96 -22.70
N VAL A 261 4.46 -6.82 -22.14
CA VAL A 261 3.60 -6.78 -20.96
C VAL A 261 2.29 -7.54 -21.21
N PHE A 262 1.59 -7.25 -22.31
CA PHE A 262 0.33 -7.92 -22.65
C PHE A 262 0.52 -9.41 -22.95
N ALA A 263 1.60 -9.79 -23.64
CA ALA A 263 1.95 -11.20 -23.88
C ALA A 263 2.17 -11.98 -22.57
N MET A 264 2.90 -11.38 -21.64
CA MET A 264 3.14 -11.99 -20.32
C MET A 264 1.85 -12.13 -19.50
N VAL A 265 0.98 -11.12 -19.47
CA VAL A 265 -0.32 -11.23 -18.78
C VAL A 265 -1.21 -12.30 -19.43
N ALA A 266 -1.27 -12.36 -20.76
CA ALA A 266 -1.99 -13.41 -21.48
C ALA A 266 -1.41 -14.81 -21.20
N SER A 267 -0.09 -14.94 -21.10
CA SER A 267 0.54 -16.22 -20.75
C SER A 267 0.09 -16.75 -19.39
N VAL A 268 -0.16 -15.87 -18.41
CA VAL A 268 -0.67 -16.24 -17.08
C VAL A 268 -2.07 -16.85 -17.18
N LEU A 269 -2.94 -16.30 -18.03
CA LEU A 269 -4.26 -16.86 -18.29
C LEU A 269 -4.17 -18.24 -18.94
N HIS A 270 -3.30 -18.40 -19.94
CA HIS A 270 -3.07 -19.69 -20.60
C HIS A 270 -2.46 -20.73 -19.66
N LEU A 271 -1.51 -20.34 -18.80
CA LEU A 271 -0.97 -21.22 -17.76
C LEU A 271 -2.09 -21.78 -16.89
N GLY A 272 -3.06 -20.96 -16.47
CA GLY A 272 -4.20 -21.40 -15.64
C GLY A 272 -5.12 -22.43 -16.30
N ASN A 273 -5.12 -22.52 -17.62
CA ASN A 273 -5.90 -23.48 -18.38
C ASN A 273 -5.15 -24.78 -18.70
N ILE A 274 -3.89 -24.92 -18.26
CA ILE A 274 -3.18 -26.20 -18.33
C ILE A 274 -3.84 -27.18 -17.37
N ASP A 275 -4.31 -28.30 -17.92
CA ASP A 275 -4.90 -29.42 -17.18
C ASP A 275 -4.00 -30.64 -17.13
N PHE A 276 -4.27 -31.45 -16.12
CA PHE A 276 -3.42 -32.54 -15.69
C PHE A 276 -4.22 -33.84 -15.58
N GLN A 277 -3.71 -34.90 -16.20
CA GLN A 277 -4.24 -36.25 -16.11
C GLN A 277 -3.29 -37.12 -15.26
N VAL A 278 -3.88 -37.95 -14.38
CA VAL A 278 -3.15 -38.92 -13.57
C VAL A 278 -2.91 -40.18 -14.40
N ASN A 279 -1.71 -40.73 -14.34
CA ASN A 279 -1.36 -42.03 -14.90
C ASN A 279 -1.80 -43.11 -13.90
N GLU A 280 -2.53 -44.12 -14.39
CA GLU A 280 -3.14 -45.16 -13.55
C GLU A 280 -2.10 -46.09 -12.91
N ASP A 281 -0.90 -46.21 -13.49
CA ASP A 281 0.12 -47.17 -13.07
C ASP A 281 0.98 -46.69 -11.89
N ASP A 282 1.25 -45.38 -11.77
CA ASP A 282 2.24 -44.84 -10.84
C ASP A 282 1.83 -43.53 -10.14
N ASP A 283 0.56 -43.13 -10.24
CA ASP A 283 0.00 -41.86 -9.75
C ASP A 283 0.74 -40.59 -10.26
N SER A 284 1.61 -40.73 -11.25
CA SER A 284 2.31 -39.60 -11.86
C SER A 284 1.38 -38.80 -12.75
N THR A 285 1.73 -37.54 -12.98
CA THR A 285 0.88 -36.61 -13.72
C THR A 285 1.48 -36.25 -15.08
N LYS A 286 0.63 -36.19 -16.10
CA LYS A 286 0.96 -35.64 -17.43
C LYS A 286 0.01 -34.49 -17.80
N VAL A 287 0.45 -33.61 -18.69
CA VAL A 287 -0.41 -32.56 -19.24
C VAL A 287 -1.43 -33.19 -20.20
N THR A 288 -2.69 -32.76 -20.12
CA THR A 288 -3.80 -33.35 -20.90
C THR A 288 -3.73 -32.97 -22.38
N ASP A 289 -3.32 -31.75 -22.71
CA ASP A 289 -3.20 -31.26 -24.08
C ASP A 289 -1.87 -30.50 -24.28
N SER A 290 -0.86 -31.23 -24.75
CA SER A 290 0.47 -30.70 -25.05
C SER A 290 0.50 -29.70 -26.22
N ASN A 291 -0.55 -29.66 -27.06
CA ASN A 291 -0.65 -28.72 -28.19
C ASN A 291 -1.55 -27.51 -27.90
N GLY A 292 -2.24 -27.49 -26.76
CA GLY A 292 -3.18 -26.46 -26.38
C GLY A 292 -2.57 -25.35 -25.51
N PRO A 293 -3.11 -25.08 -24.30
CA PRO A 293 -2.73 -23.91 -23.49
C PRO A 293 -1.24 -23.82 -23.15
N VAL A 294 -0.57 -24.97 -22.93
CA VAL A 294 0.86 -25.00 -22.58
C VAL A 294 1.74 -24.46 -23.72
N ARG A 295 1.42 -24.82 -24.97
CA ARG A 295 2.14 -24.35 -26.16
C ARG A 295 1.95 -22.85 -26.37
N VAL A 296 0.73 -22.34 -26.15
CA VAL A 296 0.44 -20.91 -26.28
C VAL A 296 1.15 -20.11 -25.19
N ALA A 297 1.10 -20.57 -23.93
CA ALA A 297 1.82 -19.94 -22.83
C ALA A 297 3.34 -19.90 -23.08
N ALA A 298 3.91 -21.03 -23.52
CA ALA A 298 5.33 -21.15 -23.84
C ALA A 298 5.76 -20.19 -24.96
N LYS A 299 4.96 -20.10 -26.04
CA LYS A 299 5.19 -19.16 -27.14
C LYS A 299 5.21 -17.71 -26.66
N LEU A 300 4.22 -17.29 -25.86
CA LEU A 300 4.12 -15.92 -25.35
C LEU A 300 5.29 -15.56 -24.40
N LEU A 301 5.76 -16.53 -23.62
CA LEU A 301 6.91 -16.38 -22.73
C LEU A 301 8.26 -16.57 -23.44
N GLY A 302 8.27 -17.00 -24.71
CA GLY A 302 9.49 -17.27 -25.47
C GLY A 302 10.32 -18.44 -24.94
N ILE A 303 9.68 -19.48 -24.38
CA ILE A 303 10.31 -20.67 -23.79
C ILE A 303 9.85 -21.95 -24.51
N ASP A 304 10.56 -23.05 -24.31
CA ASP A 304 10.21 -24.35 -24.91
C ASP A 304 8.99 -24.98 -24.20
N SER A 305 7.99 -25.43 -24.98
CA SER A 305 6.76 -26.01 -24.40
C SER A 305 7.00 -27.36 -23.73
N GLY A 306 7.89 -28.19 -24.25
CA GLY A 306 8.23 -29.48 -23.66
C GLY A 306 8.94 -29.33 -22.31
N GLU A 307 9.81 -28.32 -22.18
CA GLU A 307 10.44 -27.98 -20.90
C GLU A 307 9.44 -27.42 -19.89
N VAL A 308 8.44 -26.63 -20.33
CA VAL A 308 7.32 -26.21 -19.45
C VAL A 308 6.57 -27.43 -18.92
N GLU A 309 6.18 -28.36 -19.78
CA GLU A 309 5.49 -29.59 -19.37
C GLU A 309 6.32 -30.40 -18.37
N ALA A 310 7.61 -30.59 -18.64
CA ALA A 310 8.51 -31.27 -17.72
C ALA A 310 8.57 -30.57 -16.37
N CYS A 311 8.73 -29.24 -16.33
CA CYS A 311 8.80 -28.47 -15.08
C CYS A 311 7.48 -28.48 -14.29
N LEU A 312 6.34 -28.64 -14.96
CA LEU A 312 5.02 -28.71 -14.32
C LEU A 312 4.65 -30.13 -13.86
N THR A 313 5.34 -31.16 -14.35
CA THR A 313 5.00 -32.58 -14.07
C THR A 313 6.05 -33.30 -13.26
N CYS A 314 7.26 -32.75 -13.12
CA CYS A 314 8.30 -33.35 -12.30
C CYS A 314 9.23 -32.31 -11.67
N MET A 315 9.85 -32.71 -10.57
CA MET A 315 10.96 -32.01 -9.95
C MET A 315 12.27 -32.68 -10.34
N VAL A 316 13.22 -31.89 -10.81
CA VAL A 316 14.61 -32.32 -10.97
C VAL A 316 15.44 -31.68 -9.86
N THR A 317 16.13 -32.50 -9.07
CA THR A 317 17.05 -32.05 -8.02
C THR A 317 18.42 -32.64 -8.24
N VAL A 318 19.47 -31.80 -8.11
CA VAL A 318 20.85 -32.26 -8.14
C VAL A 318 21.30 -32.58 -6.72
N THR A 319 21.62 -33.85 -6.46
CA THR A 319 22.16 -34.29 -5.17
C THR A 319 23.52 -34.93 -5.42
N ARG A 320 24.59 -34.35 -4.86
CA ARG A 320 25.98 -34.85 -5.02
C ARG A 320 26.42 -35.05 -6.48
N GLY A 321 25.92 -34.23 -7.40
CA GLY A 321 26.23 -34.32 -8.84
C GLY A 321 25.31 -35.24 -9.64
N GLU A 322 24.42 -36.01 -9.00
CA GLU A 322 23.42 -36.83 -9.67
C GLU A 322 22.09 -36.09 -9.83
N TYR A 323 21.48 -36.23 -11.01
CA TYR A 323 20.15 -35.70 -11.30
C TYR A 323 19.08 -36.69 -10.85
N VAL A 324 18.33 -36.32 -9.81
CA VAL A 324 17.19 -37.11 -9.33
C VAL A 324 15.92 -36.48 -9.87
N LYS A 325 15.19 -37.22 -10.71
CA LYS A 325 13.86 -36.84 -11.22
C LYS A 325 12.78 -37.48 -10.35
N ARG A 326 11.86 -36.66 -9.84
CA ARG A 326 10.69 -37.10 -9.08
C ARG A 326 9.42 -36.57 -9.75
N ASN A 327 8.53 -37.46 -10.16
CA ASN A 327 7.26 -37.06 -10.75
C ASN A 327 6.33 -36.45 -9.70
N TYR A 328 5.53 -35.49 -10.13
CA TYR A 328 4.49 -34.87 -9.33
C TYR A 328 3.20 -35.67 -9.37
N ASN A 329 2.49 -35.66 -8.25
CA ASN A 329 1.06 -35.98 -8.26
C ASN A 329 0.26 -34.78 -8.78
N LYS A 330 -1.04 -34.97 -8.99
CA LYS A 330 -1.91 -33.94 -9.59
C LYS A 330 -1.89 -32.63 -8.80
N GLN A 331 -2.00 -32.69 -7.49
CA GLN A 331 -2.01 -31.49 -6.63
C GLN A 331 -0.69 -30.72 -6.74
N GLN A 332 0.44 -31.43 -6.72
CA GLN A 332 1.77 -30.83 -6.86
C GLN A 332 1.96 -30.15 -8.23
N ALA A 333 1.42 -30.74 -9.30
CA ALA A 333 1.45 -30.15 -10.63
C ALA A 333 0.59 -28.87 -10.71
N GLU A 334 -0.61 -28.89 -10.12
CA GLU A 334 -1.47 -27.72 -9.99
C GLU A 334 -0.82 -26.59 -9.19
N ASP A 335 -0.17 -26.94 -8.07
CA ASP A 335 0.57 -26.00 -7.22
C ASP A 335 1.78 -25.41 -7.98
N ALA A 336 2.50 -26.22 -8.77
CA ALA A 336 3.61 -25.76 -9.59
C ALA A 336 3.16 -24.76 -10.67
N ARG A 337 2.04 -25.06 -11.35
CA ARG A 337 1.41 -24.15 -12.33
C ARG A 337 0.99 -22.83 -11.68
N GLU A 338 0.31 -22.88 -10.54
CA GLU A 338 -0.09 -21.66 -9.82
C GLU A 338 1.11 -20.86 -9.32
N ALA A 339 2.17 -21.53 -8.85
CA ALA A 339 3.41 -20.88 -8.44
C ALA A 339 4.08 -20.15 -9.62
N MET A 340 4.17 -20.81 -10.79
CA MET A 340 4.70 -20.21 -12.01
C MET A 340 3.88 -18.98 -12.43
N ALA A 341 2.54 -19.09 -12.47
CA ALA A 341 1.64 -17.99 -12.82
C ALA A 341 1.82 -16.77 -11.90
N LYS A 342 1.82 -16.98 -10.57
CA LYS A 342 2.05 -15.92 -9.57
C LYS A 342 3.42 -15.27 -9.73
N ALA A 343 4.45 -16.05 -10.04
CA ALA A 343 5.80 -15.54 -10.22
C ALA A 343 5.95 -14.69 -11.48
N VAL A 344 5.40 -15.13 -12.62
CA VAL A 344 5.39 -14.36 -13.86
C VAL A 344 4.70 -13.01 -13.63
N TYR A 345 3.50 -13.01 -13.06
CA TYR A 345 2.78 -11.77 -12.78
C TYR A 345 3.49 -10.88 -11.76
N GLY A 346 3.97 -11.44 -10.64
CA GLY A 346 4.65 -10.67 -9.60
C GLY A 346 5.97 -10.06 -10.06
N ARG A 347 6.73 -10.75 -10.92
CA ARG A 347 7.97 -10.23 -11.52
C ARG A 347 7.66 -9.15 -12.56
N LEU A 348 6.60 -9.33 -13.35
CA LEU A 348 6.14 -8.33 -14.31
C LEU A 348 5.73 -7.03 -13.60
N PHE A 349 4.93 -7.12 -12.54
CA PHE A 349 4.51 -5.95 -11.77
C PHE A 349 5.72 -5.19 -11.20
N GLY A 350 6.66 -5.90 -10.57
CA GLY A 350 7.89 -5.29 -10.08
C GLY A 350 8.76 -4.69 -11.19
N TRP A 351 8.73 -5.24 -12.41
CA TRP A 351 9.39 -4.62 -13.56
C TRP A 351 8.68 -3.34 -14.01
N ILE A 352 7.35 -3.32 -14.07
CA ILE A 352 6.56 -2.12 -14.41
C ILE A 352 6.91 -0.98 -13.45
N VAL A 353 6.93 -1.25 -12.14
CA VAL A 353 7.31 -0.24 -11.13
C VAL A 353 8.75 0.22 -11.29
N ASN A 354 9.69 -0.68 -11.58
CA ASN A 354 11.09 -0.29 -11.87
C ASN A 354 11.22 0.56 -13.13
N LYS A 355 10.51 0.20 -14.21
CA LYS A 355 10.50 0.94 -15.47
C LYS A 355 9.93 2.34 -15.27
N ILE A 356 8.81 2.46 -14.56
CA ILE A 356 8.24 3.77 -14.16
C ILE A 356 9.29 4.58 -13.40
N ASN A 357 9.93 4.00 -12.38
CA ASN A 357 10.96 4.69 -11.61
C ASN A 357 12.13 5.18 -12.48
N CYS A 358 12.55 4.41 -13.49
CA CYS A 358 13.56 4.86 -14.44
C CYS A 358 13.10 6.02 -15.32
N LEU A 359 11.81 6.07 -15.68
CA LEU A 359 11.24 7.12 -16.52
C LEU A 359 10.93 8.42 -15.74
N LEU A 360 10.68 8.32 -14.44
CA LEU A 360 10.39 9.48 -13.56
C LEU A 360 11.63 10.12 -12.92
N VAL A 361 12.83 9.58 -13.18
CA VAL A 361 14.11 10.08 -12.68
C VAL A 361 14.84 10.77 -13.84
N PRO A 362 15.04 12.10 -13.82
CA PRO A 362 15.82 12.77 -14.85
C PRO A 362 17.26 12.24 -14.95
N ASN A 363 17.77 12.22 -16.18
CA ASN A 363 19.09 11.68 -16.53
C ASN A 363 20.28 12.40 -15.83
N ASP A 364 20.09 13.66 -15.41
CA ASP A 364 21.13 14.53 -14.84
C ASP A 364 21.07 14.64 -13.30
N LEU A 365 20.38 13.73 -12.62
CA LEU A 365 20.25 13.76 -11.16
C LEU A 365 21.57 13.39 -10.46
N ASP A 366 22.31 14.42 -10.03
CA ASP A 366 23.37 14.28 -9.06
C ASP A 366 22.78 13.94 -7.69
N LEU A 367 22.88 12.67 -7.29
CA LEU A 367 22.39 12.13 -6.02
C LEU A 367 23.05 12.78 -4.79
N ASN A 368 24.12 13.58 -4.97
CA ASN A 368 24.76 14.33 -3.88
C ASN A 368 24.12 15.70 -3.60
N LYS A 369 23.12 16.13 -4.39
CA LYS A 369 22.38 17.38 -4.13
C LYS A 369 21.31 17.17 -3.05
N GLY A 370 21.13 18.18 -2.19
CA GLY A 370 20.16 18.18 -1.08
C GLY A 370 18.72 18.28 -1.56
N PHE A 371 18.14 17.16 -2.00
CA PHE A 371 16.71 17.07 -2.28
C PHE A 371 15.91 17.02 -0.99
N THR A 372 14.76 17.68 -1.02
CA THR A 372 13.68 17.50 -0.05
C THR A 372 12.58 16.68 -0.70
N GLU A 373 11.86 15.88 0.08
CA GLU A 373 10.79 15.03 -0.45
C GLU A 373 9.45 15.22 0.26
N ILE A 374 8.39 15.05 -0.53
CA ILE A 374 7.03 14.85 -0.02
C ILE A 374 6.64 13.41 -0.35
N GLY A 375 6.58 12.58 0.68
CA GLY A 375 6.06 11.23 0.60
C GLY A 375 4.55 11.21 0.71
N ILE A 376 3.89 10.37 -0.08
CA ILE A 376 2.44 10.16 -0.02
C ILE A 376 2.21 8.66 0.08
N LEU A 377 1.61 8.23 1.18
CA LEU A 377 1.32 6.82 1.43
C LEU A 377 -0.16 6.53 1.12
N ASP A 378 -0.38 5.65 0.14
CA ASP A 378 -1.68 5.04 -0.18
C ASP A 378 -1.54 3.53 -0.02
N ILE A 379 -2.07 2.99 1.08
CA ILE A 379 -2.12 1.55 1.32
C ILE A 379 -3.56 1.05 1.31
N PHE A 380 -3.71 -0.26 1.18
CA PHE A 380 -4.97 -0.95 1.41
C PHE A 380 -5.59 -0.59 2.77
N GLY A 381 -6.91 -0.48 2.81
CA GLY A 381 -7.63 -0.26 4.07
C GLY A 381 -7.64 -1.53 4.92
N PHE A 382 -8.08 -1.41 6.17
CA PHE A 382 -8.43 -2.55 7.00
C PHE A 382 -9.52 -3.39 6.32
N GLU A 383 -9.41 -4.73 6.35
CA GLU A 383 -10.34 -5.64 5.68
C GLU A 383 -10.80 -6.78 6.61
N ASP A 384 -12.10 -7.04 6.61
CA ASP A 384 -12.70 -8.22 7.23
C ASP A 384 -13.82 -8.78 6.34
N PHE A 385 -13.48 -9.79 5.55
CA PHE A 385 -14.41 -10.44 4.62
C PHE A 385 -15.38 -11.41 5.31
N ALA A 386 -15.16 -11.76 6.57
CA ALA A 386 -16.07 -12.68 7.28
C ALA A 386 -17.47 -12.07 7.41
N LYS A 387 -17.57 -10.74 7.53
CA LYS A 387 -18.84 -9.99 7.56
C LYS A 387 -19.65 -10.13 6.26
N GLU A 388 -19.00 -10.55 5.17
CA GLU A 388 -19.58 -10.61 3.83
C GLU A 388 -19.63 -12.06 3.29
N GLY A 389 -19.47 -13.06 4.16
CA GLY A 389 -19.47 -14.47 3.78
C GLY A 389 -18.17 -14.96 3.11
N GLY A 390 -17.12 -14.13 3.08
CA GLY A 390 -15.79 -14.49 2.60
C GLY A 390 -14.89 -15.08 3.69
N LYS A 391 -13.64 -15.39 3.32
CA LYS A 391 -12.61 -15.87 4.26
C LYS A 391 -11.45 -14.88 4.31
N ASN A 392 -10.97 -14.56 5.51
CA ASN A 392 -9.72 -13.83 5.70
C ASN A 392 -8.55 -14.82 5.67
N SER A 393 -7.59 -14.62 4.76
CA SER A 393 -6.41 -15.49 4.62
C SER A 393 -5.13 -14.77 5.06
N PHE A 394 -3.97 -15.34 4.72
CA PHE A 394 -2.66 -14.81 5.09
C PHE A 394 -2.46 -13.38 4.60
N GLU A 395 -2.94 -13.07 3.40
CA GLU A 395 -2.84 -11.75 2.78
C GLU A 395 -3.63 -10.70 3.58
N GLN A 396 -4.86 -11.02 4.01
CA GLN A 396 -5.64 -10.15 4.91
C GLN A 396 -4.94 -9.95 6.26
N ALA A 397 -4.30 -10.98 6.80
CA ALA A 397 -3.52 -10.85 8.04
C ALA A 397 -2.33 -9.90 7.87
N CYS A 398 -1.61 -9.94 6.74
CA CYS A 398 -0.57 -8.97 6.40
C CYS A 398 -1.14 -7.57 6.20
N ILE A 399 -2.28 -7.44 5.51
CA ILE A 399 -2.97 -6.17 5.28
C ILE A 399 -3.36 -5.50 6.61
N ASN A 400 -3.98 -6.26 7.50
CA ASN A 400 -4.42 -5.77 8.81
C ASN A 400 -3.23 -5.49 9.73
N LEU A 401 -2.13 -6.26 9.65
CA LEU A 401 -0.88 -5.95 10.36
C LEU A 401 -0.25 -4.64 9.89
N ALA A 402 -0.29 -4.31 8.58
CA ALA A 402 0.19 -3.02 8.12
C ALA A 402 -0.66 -1.87 8.66
N ASN A 403 -1.99 -2.02 8.66
CA ASN A 403 -2.90 -1.02 9.22
C ASN A 403 -2.67 -0.83 10.73
N GLU A 404 -2.45 -1.91 11.47
CA GLU A 404 -2.06 -1.86 12.89
C GLU A 404 -0.76 -1.06 13.10
N GLN A 405 0.24 -1.28 12.24
CA GLN A 405 1.52 -0.58 12.32
C GLN A 405 1.39 0.92 12.00
N LEU A 406 0.54 1.28 11.04
CA LEU A 406 0.22 2.68 10.75
C LEU A 406 -0.61 3.33 11.85
N GLN A 407 -1.51 2.59 12.50
CA GLN A 407 -2.23 3.09 13.66
C GLN A 407 -1.27 3.31 14.85
N PHE A 408 -0.31 2.42 15.05
CA PHE A 408 0.75 2.63 16.04
C PHE A 408 1.58 3.87 15.72
N PHE A 409 2.00 4.05 14.46
CA PHE A 409 2.70 5.26 14.00
C PHE A 409 1.91 6.52 14.34
N PHE A 410 0.60 6.52 14.02
CA PHE A 410 -0.29 7.63 14.33
C PHE A 410 -0.35 7.90 15.82
N ASN A 411 -0.58 6.87 16.64
CA ASN A 411 -0.67 7.02 18.08
C ASN A 411 0.64 7.57 18.69
N GLN A 412 1.79 7.07 18.21
CA GLN A 412 3.10 7.55 18.66
C GLN A 412 3.32 9.02 18.31
N HIS A 413 2.99 9.45 17.09
CA HIS A 413 3.19 10.84 16.66
C HIS A 413 2.20 11.82 17.30
N ILE A 414 0.93 11.45 17.39
CA ILE A 414 -0.13 12.33 17.91
C ILE A 414 -0.10 12.40 19.43
N PHE A 415 0.16 11.28 20.11
CA PHE A 415 0.07 11.21 21.58
C PHE A 415 1.42 11.17 22.26
N HIS A 416 2.31 10.26 21.88
CA HIS A 416 3.53 10.03 22.65
C HIS A 416 4.54 11.16 22.45
N MET A 417 4.92 11.44 21.20
CA MET A 417 5.90 12.48 20.87
C MET A 417 5.42 13.88 21.26
N GLU A 418 4.11 14.12 21.17
CA GLU A 418 3.50 15.37 21.61
C GLU A 418 3.68 15.61 23.11
N GLN A 419 3.41 14.58 23.92
CA GLN A 419 3.52 14.66 25.37
C GLN A 419 4.97 14.66 25.86
N GLU A 420 5.87 13.96 25.16
CA GLU A 420 7.31 14.04 25.42
C GLU A 420 7.86 15.44 25.13
N GLU A 421 7.35 16.14 24.11
CA GLU A 421 7.75 17.52 23.83
C GLU A 421 7.29 18.46 24.96
N TYR A 422 6.05 18.33 25.44
CA TYR A 422 5.57 19.12 26.59
C TYR A 422 6.41 18.88 27.84
N LYS A 423 6.76 17.62 28.13
CA LYS A 423 7.67 17.27 29.23
C LYS A 423 9.07 17.87 29.04
N ARG A 424 9.58 17.90 27.80
CA ARG A 424 10.90 18.46 27.47
C ARG A 424 10.93 19.99 27.59
N GLU A 425 9.88 20.67 27.15
CA GLU A 425 9.75 22.13 27.25
C GLU A 425 9.35 22.58 28.67
N GLY A 426 9.05 21.65 29.57
CA GLY A 426 8.69 21.95 30.96
C GLY A 426 7.29 22.54 31.10
N ILE A 427 6.41 22.27 30.15
CA ILE A 427 5.01 22.72 30.14
C ILE A 427 4.22 21.91 31.16
N ASP A 428 3.44 22.59 32.00
CA ASP A 428 2.55 21.93 32.97
C ASP A 428 1.42 21.22 32.22
N TRP A 429 1.50 19.89 32.15
CA TRP A 429 0.64 19.05 31.33
C TRP A 429 0.20 17.79 32.07
N THR A 430 -1.09 17.45 31.94
CA THR A 430 -1.63 16.18 32.44
C THR A 430 -1.58 15.13 31.33
N GLU A 431 -0.85 14.04 31.57
CA GLU A 431 -0.72 12.94 30.62
C GLU A 431 -2.09 12.34 30.27
N ILE A 432 -2.39 12.27 28.97
CA ILE A 432 -3.62 11.70 28.43
C ILE A 432 -3.36 10.25 28.08
N ASN A 433 -4.17 9.38 28.66
CA ASN A 433 -4.15 7.95 28.34
C ASN A 433 -4.75 7.71 26.96
N PHE A 434 -4.05 6.94 26.15
CA PHE A 434 -4.53 6.46 24.85
C PHE A 434 -4.30 4.94 24.75
N VAL A 435 -4.97 4.30 23.81
CA VAL A 435 -4.81 2.86 23.58
C VAL A 435 -3.53 2.62 22.80
N ASP A 436 -2.50 2.10 23.47
CA ASP A 436 -1.28 1.64 22.80
C ASP A 436 -1.47 0.22 22.25
N ASN A 437 -1.38 0.10 20.93
CA ASN A 437 -1.51 -1.16 20.21
C ASN A 437 -0.16 -1.88 19.99
N LYS A 438 0.95 -1.39 20.58
CA LYS A 438 2.25 -2.08 20.57
C LYS A 438 2.19 -3.54 21.02
N PRO A 439 1.45 -3.93 22.08
CA PRO A 439 1.37 -5.35 22.48
C PRO A 439 0.77 -6.25 21.40
N LEU A 440 -0.15 -5.72 20.58
CA LEU A 440 -0.71 -6.44 19.45
C LEU A 440 0.31 -6.56 18.31
N LEU A 441 1.05 -5.49 18.01
CA LEU A 441 2.14 -5.56 17.04
C LEU A 441 3.19 -6.59 17.45
N ASP A 442 3.50 -6.66 18.75
CA ASP A 442 4.44 -7.61 19.31
C ASP A 442 3.97 -9.06 19.15
N LEU A 443 2.65 -9.31 19.23
CA LEU A 443 2.05 -10.61 18.92
C LEU A 443 2.46 -11.10 17.52
N PHE A 444 2.52 -10.20 16.53
CA PHE A 444 2.91 -10.56 15.17
C PHE A 444 4.44 -10.55 14.95
N LEU A 445 5.10 -9.53 15.47
CA LEU A 445 6.44 -9.13 15.04
C LEU A 445 7.56 -9.56 15.99
N VAL A 446 7.30 -9.89 17.26
CA VAL A 446 8.37 -10.27 18.19
C VAL A 446 9.07 -11.54 17.71
N LYS A 447 10.40 -11.55 17.86
CA LYS A 447 11.22 -12.75 17.66
C LYS A 447 11.61 -13.33 19.02
N PRO A 448 11.66 -14.65 19.18
CA PRO A 448 11.39 -15.68 18.17
C PRO A 448 9.91 -16.14 18.11
N ILE A 449 9.04 -15.64 18.99
CA ILE A 449 7.73 -16.24 19.28
C ILE A 449 6.51 -15.55 18.66
N GLY A 450 6.68 -14.56 17.78
CA GLY A 450 5.56 -13.86 17.12
C GLY A 450 4.90 -14.70 16.01
N ILE A 451 3.66 -14.37 15.64
CA ILE A 451 2.84 -15.08 14.64
C ILE A 451 3.61 -15.34 13.34
N LEU A 452 4.33 -14.35 12.82
CA LEU A 452 5.11 -14.49 11.58
C LEU A 452 6.35 -15.39 11.78
N SER A 453 7.00 -15.31 12.94
CA SER A 453 8.17 -16.14 13.24
C SER A 453 7.80 -17.61 13.40
N LEU A 454 6.67 -17.88 14.07
CA LEU A 454 6.11 -19.23 14.20
C LEU A 454 5.65 -19.77 12.85
N LEU A 455 5.12 -18.90 11.98
CA LEU A 455 4.75 -19.28 10.61
C LEU A 455 5.98 -19.65 9.79
N ASP A 456 7.06 -18.87 9.89
CA ASP A 456 8.33 -19.16 9.22
C ASP A 456 8.92 -20.49 9.67
N GLU A 457 8.91 -20.75 10.98
CA GLU A 457 9.41 -22.01 11.56
C GLU A 457 8.58 -23.22 11.08
N GLU A 458 7.25 -23.14 11.20
CA GLU A 458 6.36 -24.24 10.80
C GLU A 458 6.38 -24.46 9.27
N SER A 459 6.56 -23.37 8.50
CA SER A 459 6.75 -23.44 7.05
C SER A 459 8.02 -24.21 6.68
N LEU A 460 9.05 -24.19 7.51
CA LEU A 460 10.28 -24.93 7.23
C LEU A 460 10.25 -26.35 7.81
N PHE A 461 9.25 -26.68 8.63
CA PHE A 461 9.14 -27.99 9.25
C PHE A 461 8.65 -29.06 8.26
N PRO A 462 9.36 -30.19 8.05
CA PRO A 462 9.00 -31.18 7.02
C PRO A 462 7.62 -31.82 7.18
N LYS A 463 7.11 -31.90 8.42
CA LYS A 463 5.77 -32.43 8.73
C LYS A 463 4.80 -31.35 9.21
N GLY A 464 5.13 -30.07 9.00
CA GLY A 464 4.29 -28.94 9.39
C GLY A 464 3.02 -28.91 8.54
N THR A 465 1.89 -28.70 9.18
CA THR A 465 0.57 -28.53 8.56
C THR A 465 -0.06 -27.23 9.04
N ASP A 466 -1.02 -26.69 8.29
CA ASP A 466 -1.71 -25.47 8.71
C ASP A 466 -2.42 -25.66 10.06
N GLN A 467 -2.89 -26.88 10.36
CA GLN A 467 -3.48 -27.21 11.66
C GLN A 467 -2.43 -27.22 12.78
N SER A 468 -1.27 -27.85 12.57
CA SER A 468 -0.20 -27.86 13.59
C SER A 468 0.34 -26.45 13.86
N TYR A 469 0.34 -25.57 12.85
CA TYR A 469 0.61 -24.15 13.01
C TYR A 469 -0.41 -23.48 13.96
N VAL A 470 -1.71 -23.63 13.72
CA VAL A 470 -2.76 -23.05 14.57
C VAL A 470 -2.73 -23.61 15.99
N ASP A 471 -2.45 -24.90 16.15
CA ASP A 471 -2.28 -25.53 17.47
C ASP A 471 -1.08 -24.94 18.22
N LYS A 472 0.03 -24.68 17.51
CA LYS A 472 1.21 -24.01 18.06
C LYS A 472 0.87 -22.57 18.49
N LEU A 473 0.19 -21.79 17.66
CA LEU A 473 -0.30 -20.45 18.03
C LEU A 473 -1.18 -20.47 19.29
N THR A 474 -2.13 -21.39 19.33
CA THR A 474 -3.09 -21.51 20.44
C THR A 474 -2.40 -21.85 21.76
N LYS A 475 -1.36 -22.68 21.72
CA LYS A 475 -0.53 -22.99 22.90
C LYS A 475 0.33 -21.79 23.32
N THR A 476 1.00 -21.13 22.36
CA THR A 476 1.91 -20.01 22.65
C THR A 476 1.20 -18.78 23.18
N PHE A 477 0.01 -18.48 22.64
CA PHE A 477 -0.75 -17.27 22.98
C PHE A 477 -1.96 -17.54 23.88
N ALA A 478 -1.95 -18.66 24.62
CA ALA A 478 -2.98 -18.97 25.60
C ALA A 478 -3.06 -17.86 26.66
N GLY A 479 -4.24 -17.25 26.80
CA GLY A 479 -4.47 -16.16 27.77
C GLY A 479 -4.05 -14.76 27.31
N ASN A 480 -3.51 -14.60 26.09
CA ASN A 480 -3.27 -13.28 25.52
C ASN A 480 -4.60 -12.59 25.16
N SER A 481 -4.79 -11.33 25.56
CA SER A 481 -6.05 -10.58 25.36
C SER A 481 -6.40 -10.32 23.89
N TYR A 482 -5.40 -10.32 23.00
CA TYR A 482 -5.56 -10.07 21.58
C TYR A 482 -5.76 -11.35 20.76
N PHE A 483 -5.39 -12.52 21.30
CA PHE A 483 -5.52 -13.80 20.60
C PHE A 483 -6.72 -14.59 21.14
N THR A 484 -7.63 -14.98 20.25
CA THR A 484 -8.78 -15.83 20.60
C THR A 484 -8.71 -17.16 19.84
N LYS A 485 -8.70 -18.26 20.59
CA LYS A 485 -8.80 -19.62 20.01
C LYS A 485 -10.15 -19.84 19.33
N SER A 486 -10.15 -20.55 18.20
CA SER A 486 -11.40 -21.00 17.59
C SER A 486 -12.04 -22.14 18.39
N GLN A 487 -13.37 -22.19 18.42
CA GLN A 487 -14.11 -23.35 18.94
C GLN A 487 -14.15 -24.51 17.94
N GLN A 488 -13.87 -24.24 16.66
CA GLN A 488 -13.80 -25.26 15.60
C GLN A 488 -12.42 -25.91 15.60
N THR A 489 -12.29 -27.04 16.29
CA THR A 489 -11.00 -27.76 16.42
C THR A 489 -10.59 -28.53 15.15
N THR A 490 -11.53 -28.78 14.24
CA THR A 490 -11.29 -29.52 12.99
C THR A 490 -10.82 -28.65 11.83
N LYS A 491 -10.77 -27.33 12.03
CA LYS A 491 -10.31 -26.37 11.01
C LYS A 491 -9.21 -25.51 11.58
N ALA A 492 -8.24 -25.18 10.75
CA ALA A 492 -7.13 -24.32 11.10
C ALA A 492 -7.63 -22.86 11.13
N VAL A 493 -8.27 -22.45 12.24
CA VAL A 493 -8.91 -21.15 12.39
C VAL A 493 -8.49 -20.52 13.72
N PHE A 494 -8.23 -19.22 13.71
CA PHE A 494 -7.98 -18.42 14.92
C PHE A 494 -8.53 -17.00 14.74
N SER A 495 -8.64 -16.22 15.81
CA SER A 495 -9.09 -14.83 15.71
C SER A 495 -8.14 -13.90 16.45
N ILE A 496 -7.98 -12.69 15.91
CA ILE A 496 -7.20 -11.60 16.49
C ILE A 496 -8.12 -10.41 16.74
N ASN A 497 -8.02 -9.81 17.92
CA ASN A 497 -8.73 -8.59 18.28
C ASN A 497 -7.89 -7.39 17.84
N HIS A 498 -8.08 -6.91 16.61
CA HIS A 498 -7.39 -5.72 16.08
C HIS A 498 -7.99 -4.42 16.64
N TYR A 499 -7.30 -3.30 16.40
CA TYR A 499 -7.81 -1.97 16.76
C TYR A 499 -9.21 -1.68 16.17
N ALA A 500 -9.47 -2.14 14.93
CA ALA A 500 -10.75 -1.99 14.24
C ALA A 500 -11.78 -3.10 14.54
N GLY A 501 -11.42 -4.07 15.39
CA GLY A 501 -12.31 -5.14 15.84
C GLY A 501 -11.74 -6.55 15.66
N LYS A 502 -12.53 -7.54 16.08
CA LYS A 502 -12.17 -8.95 16.01
C LYS A 502 -12.27 -9.49 14.58
N VAL A 503 -11.16 -10.04 14.07
CA VAL A 503 -11.10 -10.68 12.75
C VAL A 503 -10.77 -12.16 12.91
N THR A 504 -11.53 -13.01 12.24
CA THR A 504 -11.29 -14.46 12.18
C THR A 504 -10.53 -14.81 10.91
N TYR A 505 -9.39 -15.48 11.06
CA TYR A 505 -8.53 -15.93 9.97
C TYR A 505 -8.63 -17.43 9.77
N THR A 506 -8.67 -17.85 8.51
CA THR A 506 -8.57 -19.26 8.11
C THR A 506 -7.17 -19.52 7.59
N ALA A 507 -6.44 -20.42 8.27
CA ALA A 507 -5.04 -20.75 8.01
C ALA A 507 -4.82 -21.69 6.82
N ASP A 508 -5.87 -22.02 6.05
CA ASP A 508 -5.79 -22.88 4.86
C ASP A 508 -4.67 -22.44 3.90
N ASN A 509 -3.69 -23.32 3.67
CA ASN A 509 -2.52 -23.12 2.81
C ASN A 509 -1.56 -22.00 3.25
N TRP A 510 -1.59 -21.55 4.50
CA TRP A 510 -0.69 -20.49 4.99
C TRP A 510 0.78 -20.89 4.89
N LEU A 511 1.13 -22.14 5.22
CA LEU A 511 2.51 -22.61 5.10
C LEU A 511 3.03 -22.52 3.66
N THR A 512 2.22 -22.97 2.70
CA THR A 512 2.56 -22.93 1.27
C THR A 512 2.63 -21.49 0.76
N LYS A 513 1.68 -20.63 1.15
CA LYS A 513 1.69 -19.20 0.81
C LYS A 513 2.93 -18.48 1.36
N ASN A 514 3.35 -18.80 2.58
CA ASN A 514 4.50 -18.18 3.21
C ASN A 514 5.84 -18.63 2.59
N ARG A 515 5.92 -19.88 2.13
CA ARG A 515 7.09 -20.41 1.41
C ARG A 515 7.32 -19.68 0.08
N ASP A 516 6.25 -19.42 -0.68
CA ASP A 516 6.26 -18.83 -2.04
C ASP A 516 7.38 -19.42 -2.93
N THR A 517 7.58 -20.73 -2.84
CA THR A 517 8.68 -21.43 -3.52
C THR A 517 8.30 -21.81 -4.94
N LEU A 518 9.06 -21.27 -5.90
CA LEU A 518 9.09 -21.80 -7.25
C LEU A 518 9.91 -23.09 -7.33
N PRO A 519 9.46 -24.09 -8.11
CA PRO A 519 10.32 -25.20 -8.52
C PRO A 519 11.60 -24.67 -9.19
N PRO A 520 12.80 -25.19 -8.85
CA PRO A 520 14.06 -24.72 -9.45
C PRO A 520 14.07 -24.76 -10.98
N GLY A 521 13.56 -25.84 -11.58
CA GLY A 521 13.48 -25.99 -13.05
C GLY A 521 12.67 -24.88 -13.72
N VAL A 522 11.57 -24.42 -13.10
CA VAL A 522 10.77 -23.29 -13.63
C VAL A 522 11.58 -22.00 -13.66
N THR A 523 12.44 -21.77 -12.67
CA THR A 523 13.27 -20.56 -12.62
C THR A 523 14.33 -20.58 -13.71
N GLU A 524 15.01 -21.71 -13.90
CA GLU A 524 16.04 -21.89 -14.93
C GLU A 524 15.44 -21.75 -16.34
N LEU A 525 14.26 -22.35 -16.57
CA LEU A 525 13.50 -22.22 -17.80
C LEU A 525 13.14 -20.77 -18.15
N LEU A 526 12.65 -20.01 -17.18
CA LEU A 526 12.30 -18.60 -17.42
C LEU A 526 13.55 -17.73 -17.66
N GLN A 527 14.72 -18.14 -17.14
CA GLN A 527 16.01 -17.48 -17.40
C GLN A 527 16.62 -17.82 -18.76
N SER A 528 16.18 -18.90 -19.42
CA SER A 528 16.60 -19.31 -20.76
C SER A 528 15.71 -18.77 -21.89
N SER A 529 14.62 -18.06 -21.54
CA SER A 529 13.69 -17.45 -22.50
C SER A 529 14.36 -16.67 -23.63
N SER A 530 13.82 -16.78 -24.84
CA SER A 530 14.16 -15.93 -25.99
C SER A 530 13.60 -14.51 -25.88
N ASN A 531 12.60 -14.29 -25.01
CA ASN A 531 12.07 -12.96 -24.71
C ASN A 531 13.00 -12.25 -23.71
N GLU A 532 13.62 -11.15 -24.15
CA GLU A 532 14.60 -10.43 -23.34
C GLU A 532 14.02 -9.82 -22.07
N LEU A 533 12.73 -9.43 -22.07
CA LEU A 533 12.06 -8.94 -20.86
C LEU A 533 11.95 -10.08 -19.83
N VAL A 534 11.41 -11.24 -20.24
CA VAL A 534 11.25 -12.42 -19.36
C VAL A 534 12.61 -12.84 -18.79
N LYS A 535 13.63 -12.94 -19.65
CA LYS A 535 15.00 -13.24 -19.24
C LYS A 535 15.53 -12.24 -18.21
N THR A 536 15.33 -10.95 -18.45
CA THR A 536 15.84 -9.89 -17.58
C THR A 536 15.21 -9.92 -16.19
N ILE A 537 13.88 -10.05 -16.10
CA ILE A 537 13.18 -10.02 -14.81
C ILE A 537 13.43 -11.28 -13.95
N PHE A 538 13.65 -12.44 -14.58
CA PHE A 538 13.94 -13.70 -13.87
C PHE A 538 15.43 -13.90 -13.54
N ARG A 539 16.33 -13.17 -14.20
CA ARG A 539 17.73 -13.01 -13.76
C ARG A 539 17.90 -11.97 -12.66
N GLY A 540 16.98 -11.01 -12.56
CA GLY A 540 16.92 -10.05 -11.45
C GLY A 540 16.82 -10.76 -10.09
N GLN A 541 17.43 -10.18 -9.07
CA GLN A 541 17.34 -10.71 -7.70
C GLN A 541 16.17 -10.07 -6.96
N LEU A 542 15.47 -10.84 -6.14
CA LEU A 542 14.51 -10.27 -5.20
C LEU A 542 15.28 -9.71 -4.00
N THR A 543 14.97 -8.48 -3.62
CA THR A 543 15.51 -7.86 -2.41
C THR A 543 14.95 -8.55 -1.16
N ARG A 544 15.46 -8.18 0.02
CA ARG A 544 14.89 -8.60 1.31
C ARG A 544 13.45 -8.12 1.55
N THR A 545 12.95 -7.21 0.72
CA THR A 545 11.56 -6.70 0.73
C THR A 545 10.67 -7.43 -0.29
N GLY A 546 11.21 -8.36 -1.06
CA GLY A 546 10.46 -9.04 -2.12
C GLY A 546 10.29 -8.21 -3.40
N SER A 547 10.84 -6.99 -3.46
CA SER A 547 10.84 -6.15 -4.65
C SER A 547 11.89 -6.63 -5.65
N LEU A 548 11.63 -6.46 -6.95
CA LEU A 548 12.57 -6.84 -8.00
C LEU A 548 13.74 -5.85 -8.06
N ALA A 549 14.96 -6.33 -7.88
CA ALA A 549 16.18 -5.59 -8.18
C ALA A 549 16.74 -6.08 -9.52
N LEU A 550 16.57 -5.26 -10.55
CA LEU A 550 17.23 -5.47 -11.83
C LEU A 550 18.70 -5.07 -11.69
N GLN A 551 19.62 -5.90 -12.20
CA GLN A 551 21.04 -5.51 -12.28
C GLN A 551 21.17 -4.35 -13.26
N GLY A 552 21.09 -3.12 -12.76
CA GLY A 552 21.42 -1.92 -13.51
C GLY A 552 22.92 -1.92 -13.82
N ARG A 553 23.23 -1.51 -15.07
CA ARG A 553 24.55 -1.17 -15.61
C ARG A 553 25.59 -0.88 -14.52
N ARG A 554 26.77 -1.50 -14.62
CA ARG A 554 27.97 -1.05 -13.91
C ARG A 554 28.11 0.48 -14.08
N SER A 555 27.67 1.25 -13.09
CA SER A 555 28.07 2.65 -12.97
C SER A 555 29.58 2.65 -12.79
N ALA A 556 30.28 3.02 -13.86
CA ALA A 556 31.71 3.18 -13.88
C ALA A 556 32.10 4.48 -13.15
N SER A 557 31.98 4.51 -11.82
CA SER A 557 32.55 5.50 -10.89
C SER A 557 31.98 5.21 -9.49
N HIS A 558 32.70 5.03 -8.39
CA HIS A 558 34.04 5.43 -7.98
C HIS A 558 34.69 4.32 -7.13
N LYS A 559 36.00 4.14 -7.29
CA LYS A 559 36.85 3.48 -6.30
C LYS A 559 36.95 4.37 -5.05
N SER A 560 36.03 4.26 -4.10
CA SER A 560 36.28 4.74 -2.74
C SER A 560 36.79 3.57 -1.89
N LYS A 561 38.07 3.64 -1.52
CA LYS A 561 38.68 2.78 -0.50
C LYS A 561 37.92 2.98 0.82
N GLN A 562 37.04 2.06 1.20
CA GLN A 562 36.56 1.94 2.58
C GLN A 562 37.02 0.63 3.22
N ARG A 563 37.36 0.76 4.49
CA ARG A 563 38.23 -0.09 5.31
C ARG A 563 37.63 -1.49 5.49
N LYS A 564 38.49 -2.50 5.35
CA LYS A 564 38.24 -3.89 5.75
C LYS A 564 37.93 -3.94 7.25
N SER A 565 36.66 -4.08 7.64
CA SER A 565 36.31 -4.68 8.93
C SER A 565 36.30 -6.20 8.74
N ARG A 566 37.22 -6.88 9.43
CA ARG A 566 37.31 -8.34 9.51
C ARG A 566 36.02 -8.90 10.12
N LEU A 567 35.25 -9.63 9.33
CA LEU A 567 34.33 -10.65 9.82
C LEU A 567 34.71 -11.97 9.14
N SER A 568 34.89 -12.96 9.99
CA SER A 568 35.33 -14.34 9.79
C SER A 568 34.99 -14.97 8.43
N SER A 569 36.05 -15.36 7.71
CA SER A 569 35.98 -16.42 6.71
C SER A 569 35.86 -17.78 7.42
N GLY A 570 34.71 -18.43 7.28
CA GLY A 570 34.52 -19.82 7.69
C GLY A 570 33.20 -20.36 7.15
N GLY A 571 33.29 -21.34 6.24
CA GLY A 571 32.17 -22.19 5.81
C GLY A 571 31.45 -21.77 4.53
N GLN A 572 31.99 -22.14 3.38
CA GLN A 572 31.18 -22.45 2.20
C GLN A 572 30.43 -23.75 2.47
N ASP A 573 29.18 -23.68 2.95
CA ASP A 573 28.10 -24.69 2.83
C ASP A 573 26.94 -24.42 3.80
N THR A 574 26.22 -23.32 3.58
CA THR A 574 24.80 -23.26 3.94
C THR A 574 24.09 -22.58 2.80
N ALA A 575 23.25 -23.32 2.09
CA ALA A 575 22.27 -22.77 1.17
C ALA A 575 21.64 -21.54 1.81
N MET A 576 21.76 -20.36 1.18
CA MET A 576 21.05 -19.16 1.62
C MET A 576 19.58 -19.55 1.83
N ARG A 577 19.13 -19.60 3.09
CA ARG A 577 17.75 -19.93 3.42
C ARG A 577 16.86 -18.92 2.69
N LYS A 578 16.03 -19.40 1.76
CA LYS A 578 15.08 -18.56 1.01
C LYS A 578 14.22 -17.79 2.03
N ILE A 579 14.15 -16.47 1.88
CA ILE A 579 13.38 -15.60 2.77
C ILE A 579 11.89 -15.81 2.48
N THR A 580 11.11 -16.14 3.51
CA THR A 580 9.66 -16.32 3.43
C THR A 580 8.92 -15.02 3.11
N VAL A 581 7.68 -15.11 2.64
CA VAL A 581 6.84 -13.93 2.36
C VAL A 581 6.61 -13.11 3.63
N GLY A 582 6.32 -13.75 4.76
CA GLY A 582 6.15 -13.08 6.05
C GLY A 582 7.39 -12.28 6.47
N ALA A 583 8.59 -12.85 6.27
CA ALA A 583 9.84 -12.14 6.53
C ALA A 583 10.09 -10.99 5.53
N GLN A 584 9.77 -11.18 4.25
CA GLN A 584 9.85 -10.11 3.24
C GLN A 584 8.91 -8.96 3.58
N PHE A 585 7.66 -9.27 3.95
CA PHE A 585 6.66 -8.30 4.35
C PHE A 585 7.10 -7.51 5.58
N LYS A 586 7.56 -8.21 6.64
CA LYS A 586 8.08 -7.56 7.85
C LYS A 586 9.23 -6.60 7.54
N ASN A 587 10.19 -6.99 6.70
CA ASN A 587 11.30 -6.09 6.31
C ASN A 587 10.79 -4.87 5.54
N SER A 588 9.82 -5.07 4.64
CA SER A 588 9.23 -4.00 3.83
C SER A 588 8.49 -2.97 4.68
N LEU A 589 7.71 -3.46 5.65
CA LEU A 589 6.99 -2.63 6.61
C LEU A 589 7.97 -1.87 7.51
N GLY A 590 9.06 -2.49 7.95
CA GLY A 590 10.12 -1.81 8.71
C GLY A 590 10.75 -0.65 7.93
N ILE A 591 11.11 -0.86 6.66
CA ILE A 591 11.69 0.20 5.81
C ILE A 591 10.69 1.33 5.56
N LEU A 592 9.41 1.00 5.37
CA LEU A 592 8.37 2.01 5.24
C LEU A 592 8.28 2.89 6.50
N MET A 593 8.27 2.26 7.67
CA MET A 593 8.21 2.93 8.97
C MET A 593 9.44 3.82 9.22
N GLU A 594 10.64 3.33 8.91
CA GLU A 594 11.88 4.12 9.02
C GLU A 594 11.81 5.40 8.17
N ARG A 595 11.27 5.32 6.95
CA ARG A 595 11.10 6.48 6.06
C ARG A 595 10.07 7.47 6.60
N MET A 596 8.95 6.97 7.12
CA MET A 596 7.91 7.80 7.69
C MET A 596 8.38 8.53 8.95
N MET A 597 9.12 7.86 9.83
CA MET A 597 9.68 8.47 11.05
C MET A 597 10.75 9.53 10.75
N ALA A 598 11.40 9.47 9.59
CA ALA A 598 12.37 10.49 9.14
C ALA A 598 11.71 11.74 8.53
N SER A 599 10.38 11.79 8.46
CA SER A 599 9.61 12.87 7.85
C SER A 599 8.56 13.43 8.82
N THR A 600 8.13 14.67 8.62
CA THR A 600 7.01 15.26 9.37
C THR A 600 5.69 14.74 8.81
N PRO A 601 4.85 14.04 9.59
CA PRO A 601 3.62 13.46 9.07
C PRO A 601 2.48 14.49 8.98
N ILE A 602 1.60 14.29 8.00
CA ILE A 602 0.33 14.99 7.84
C ILE A 602 -0.75 13.96 7.61
N PHE A 603 -1.83 13.99 8.40
CA PHE A 603 -2.83 12.92 8.39
C PHE A 603 -4.11 13.33 7.66
N VAL A 604 -4.54 12.45 6.75
CA VAL A 604 -5.86 12.49 6.10
C VAL A 604 -6.62 11.22 6.47
N ARG A 605 -7.79 11.39 7.07
CA ARG A 605 -8.67 10.32 7.55
C ARG A 605 -9.89 10.25 6.65
N CYS A 606 -9.90 9.27 5.77
CA CYS A 606 -10.99 9.01 4.84
C CYS A 606 -12.06 8.13 5.50
N LEU A 607 -13.32 8.53 5.40
CA LEU A 607 -14.48 7.81 5.94
C LEU A 607 -15.40 7.36 4.80
N LYS A 608 -15.91 6.13 4.91
CA LYS A 608 -16.94 5.61 4.01
C LYS A 608 -18.31 5.86 4.64
N PRO A 609 -19.25 6.56 3.98
CA PRO A 609 -20.51 6.93 4.63
C PRO A 609 -21.51 5.77 4.74
N ASN A 610 -21.43 4.76 3.87
CA ASN A 610 -22.30 3.58 3.87
C ASN A 610 -21.71 2.41 3.05
N TYR A 611 -22.20 1.18 3.30
CA TYR A 611 -21.81 -0.01 2.55
C TYR A 611 -22.43 -0.10 1.15
N MET A 612 -23.59 0.55 0.94
CA MET A 612 -24.37 0.47 -0.30
C MET A 612 -23.78 1.28 -1.46
N LYS A 613 -22.70 2.03 -1.23
CA LYS A 613 -22.05 2.93 -2.21
C LYS A 613 -23.03 4.00 -2.75
N GLN A 614 -23.97 4.45 -1.91
CA GLN A 614 -25.00 5.42 -2.32
C GLN A 614 -24.62 6.86 -1.90
N PRO A 615 -24.74 7.84 -2.80
CA PRO A 615 -24.53 9.25 -2.45
C PRO A 615 -25.67 9.75 -1.54
N GLY A 616 -25.39 10.76 -0.71
CA GLY A 616 -26.40 11.43 0.13
C GLY A 616 -26.93 10.62 1.32
N HIS A 617 -26.49 9.36 1.49
CA HIS A 617 -26.83 8.53 2.64
C HIS A 617 -25.63 8.36 3.57
N LEU A 618 -25.78 8.66 4.86
CA LEU A 618 -24.76 8.47 5.88
C LEU A 618 -25.30 7.57 6.99
N ASP A 619 -24.74 6.37 7.11
CA ASP A 619 -25.03 5.45 8.20
C ASP A 619 -24.26 5.89 9.45
N THR A 620 -25.03 6.43 10.40
CA THR A 620 -24.50 7.02 11.64
C THR A 620 -23.75 6.00 12.50
N GLN A 621 -24.23 4.75 12.59
CA GLN A 621 -23.55 3.71 13.38
C GLN A 621 -22.26 3.28 12.72
N PHE A 622 -22.28 3.16 11.39
CA PHE A 622 -21.11 2.78 10.62
C PHE A 622 -20.02 3.85 10.64
N VAL A 623 -20.37 5.13 10.48
CA VAL A 623 -19.41 6.24 10.56
C VAL A 623 -18.87 6.40 11.99
N LEU A 624 -19.71 6.26 13.01
CA LEU A 624 -19.28 6.31 14.40
C LEU A 624 -18.25 5.22 14.70
N ALA A 625 -18.49 3.98 14.26
CA ALA A 625 -17.53 2.89 14.40
C ALA A 625 -16.16 3.23 13.80
N GLN A 626 -16.15 3.84 12.59
CA GLN A 626 -14.92 4.30 11.94
C GLN A 626 -14.21 5.38 12.74
N LEU A 627 -14.92 6.38 13.25
CA LEU A 627 -14.35 7.45 14.08
C LEU A 627 -13.75 6.93 15.38
N LEU A 628 -14.41 5.94 16.00
CA LEU A 628 -13.96 5.30 17.24
C LEU A 628 -12.65 4.54 17.02
N TYR A 629 -12.62 3.58 16.10
CA TYR A 629 -11.40 2.77 15.95
C TYR A 629 -10.24 3.55 15.31
N THR A 630 -10.50 4.63 14.57
CA THR A 630 -9.40 5.47 14.03
C THR A 630 -8.72 6.32 15.12
N GLY A 631 -9.26 6.34 16.34
CA GLY A 631 -8.74 7.09 17.48
C GLY A 631 -8.99 8.59 17.36
N MET A 632 -10.02 9.01 16.61
CA MET A 632 -10.28 10.43 16.38
C MET A 632 -10.70 11.17 17.65
N LEU A 633 -11.30 10.48 18.61
CA LEU A 633 -11.80 11.09 19.85
C LEU A 633 -10.66 11.42 20.82
N GLU A 634 -9.75 10.48 21.03
CA GLU A 634 -8.54 10.71 21.81
C GLU A 634 -7.71 11.81 21.17
N THR A 635 -7.65 11.81 19.82
CA THR A 635 -6.94 12.85 19.06
C THR A 635 -7.56 14.23 19.28
N ILE A 636 -8.88 14.32 19.32
CA ILE A 636 -9.57 15.56 19.66
C ILE A 636 -9.22 16.02 21.07
N GLU A 637 -9.21 15.09 22.03
CA GLU A 637 -8.98 15.43 23.43
C GLU A 637 -7.57 16.00 23.64
N ILE A 638 -6.55 15.39 23.03
CA ILE A 638 -5.17 15.90 23.10
C ILE A 638 -5.00 17.22 22.37
N ARG A 639 -5.66 17.41 21.23
CA ARG A 639 -5.58 18.67 20.47
C ARG A 639 -6.28 19.84 21.16
N ARG A 640 -7.36 19.56 21.91
CA ARG A 640 -8.07 20.60 22.69
C ARG A 640 -7.31 20.99 23.95
N LYS A 641 -6.79 20.00 24.67
CA LYS A 641 -6.04 20.27 25.91
C LYS A 641 -4.64 20.82 25.59
N GLY A 642 -3.99 20.30 24.56
CA GLY A 642 -2.60 20.59 24.22
C GLY A 642 -2.37 21.89 23.43
N PHE A 643 -1.10 22.17 23.14
CA PHE A 643 -0.62 23.38 22.47
C PHE A 643 -0.27 23.10 21.00
N ALA A 644 -1.24 23.32 20.11
CA ALA A 644 -1.09 23.06 18.68
C ALA A 644 -0.18 24.06 17.93
N VAL A 645 0.07 25.25 18.49
CA VAL A 645 0.83 26.34 17.85
C VAL A 645 2.14 26.56 18.61
N ARG A 646 3.27 26.27 17.95
CA ARG A 646 4.60 26.28 18.59
C ARG A 646 5.65 27.10 17.81
N PRO A 647 5.48 28.43 17.69
CA PRO A 647 6.50 29.28 17.10
C PRO A 647 7.69 29.38 18.05
N ASN A 648 8.92 29.38 17.51
CA ASN A 648 10.06 29.75 18.35
C ASN A 648 10.01 31.25 18.71
N PHE A 649 10.73 31.66 19.76
CA PHE A 649 10.66 33.04 20.28
C PHE A 649 10.95 34.10 19.21
N VAL A 650 11.95 33.87 18.35
CA VAL A 650 12.31 34.79 17.27
C VAL A 650 11.18 34.92 16.25
N GLN A 651 10.60 33.80 15.81
CA GLN A 651 9.48 33.76 14.87
C GLN A 651 8.23 34.42 15.44
N PHE A 652 7.93 34.18 16.72
CA PHE A 652 6.80 34.79 17.40
C PHE A 652 6.94 36.31 17.45
N VAL A 653 8.09 36.80 17.93
CA VAL A 653 8.36 38.23 18.02
C VAL A 653 8.36 38.88 16.64
N GLU A 654 9.03 38.30 15.65
CA GLU A 654 9.06 38.88 14.30
C GLU A 654 7.64 39.08 13.73
N LYS A 655 6.74 38.14 14.02
CA LYS A 655 5.36 38.17 13.57
C LYS A 655 4.48 39.15 14.36
N TYR A 656 4.69 39.28 15.68
CA TYR A 656 3.76 40.00 16.57
C TYR A 656 4.34 41.26 17.22
N LYS A 657 5.60 41.61 16.96
CA LYS A 657 6.25 42.83 17.48
C LYS A 657 5.48 44.11 17.16
N ILE A 658 4.70 44.13 16.07
CA ILE A 658 3.82 45.24 15.70
C ILE A 658 2.74 45.55 16.75
N LEU A 659 2.34 44.56 17.56
CA LEU A 659 1.35 44.74 18.62
C LEU A 659 1.94 45.47 19.84
N LYS A 660 3.28 45.66 19.88
CA LYS A 660 3.95 46.31 21.01
C LYS A 660 5.06 47.28 20.62
N ASP A 661 6.19 46.79 20.12
CA ASP A 661 7.34 47.59 19.70
C ASP A 661 8.13 46.85 18.60
N LEU A 662 8.40 47.53 17.48
CA LEU A 662 9.14 46.99 16.34
C LEU A 662 10.62 46.69 16.65
N LYS A 663 11.15 47.17 17.80
CA LYS A 663 12.56 46.99 18.21
C LYS A 663 12.86 45.67 18.93
N LEU A 664 11.84 44.86 19.23
CA LEU A 664 12.01 43.58 19.93
C LEU A 664 12.89 42.62 19.10
N LYS A 665 13.76 41.85 19.78
CA LYS A 665 14.85 41.09 19.15
C LYS A 665 14.65 39.57 19.18
N GLY A 666 13.58 39.07 19.81
CA GLY A 666 13.22 37.66 19.77
C GLY A 666 13.59 36.87 21.03
N THR A 667 13.51 37.48 22.20
CA THR A 667 13.74 36.80 23.49
C THR A 667 12.43 36.28 24.12
N PRO A 668 12.49 35.39 25.12
CA PRO A 668 11.31 34.98 25.89
C PRO A 668 10.59 36.17 26.54
N GLU A 669 11.33 37.13 27.07
CA GLU A 669 10.77 38.33 27.72
C GLU A 669 10.02 39.19 26.71
N ASP A 670 10.56 39.34 25.48
CA ASP A 670 9.89 40.04 24.39
C ASP A 670 8.51 39.40 24.09
N CYS A 671 8.47 38.06 24.04
CA CYS A 671 7.23 37.29 23.80
C CYS A 671 6.21 37.52 24.91
N ILE A 672 6.60 37.35 26.18
CA ILE A 672 5.74 37.58 27.35
C ILE A 672 5.20 39.02 27.32
N SER A 673 6.05 39.97 26.97
CA SER A 673 5.66 41.36 26.97
C SER A 673 4.65 41.67 25.85
N ILE A 674 4.75 41.04 24.67
CA ILE A 674 3.71 41.09 23.61
C ILE A 674 2.41 40.44 24.09
N LEU A 675 2.49 39.24 24.69
CA LEU A 675 1.32 38.48 25.16
C LEU A 675 0.53 39.23 26.24
N ASN A 676 1.24 39.83 27.20
CA ASN A 676 0.64 40.68 28.23
C ASN A 676 0.02 41.95 27.64
N SER A 677 0.67 42.58 26.66
CA SER A 677 0.12 43.74 25.95
C SER A 677 -1.16 43.37 25.18
N ALA A 678 -1.24 42.15 24.65
CA ALA A 678 -2.42 41.60 23.99
C ALA A 678 -3.48 41.06 24.96
N ARG A 679 -3.21 41.04 26.28
CA ARG A 679 -4.07 40.48 27.34
C ARG A 679 -4.48 39.02 27.06
N LEU A 680 -3.56 38.23 26.52
CA LEU A 680 -3.78 36.80 26.31
C LEU A 680 -3.44 36.03 27.59
N GLU A 681 -4.27 35.05 27.91
CA GLU A 681 -4.11 34.11 29.03
C GLU A 681 -3.93 32.68 28.51
N GLY A 682 -3.26 31.81 29.28
CA GLY A 682 -3.09 30.39 28.94
C GLY A 682 -2.17 30.11 27.74
N TRP A 683 -1.14 30.94 27.55
CA TRP A 683 -0.12 30.82 26.49
C TRP A 683 1.09 29.97 26.89
#